data_AF-A0A345UIY5-F1
#
_entry.id   AF-A0A345UIY5-F1
#
_cell.length_a   1.000
_cell.length_b   1.000
_cell.length_c   1.000
_cell.angle_alpha   90.00
_cell.angle_beta   90.00
_cell.angle_gamma   90.00
#
_symmetry.space_group_name_H-M   'P 1'
#
loop_
_entity.id
_entity.type
_entity.pdbx_description
1 polymer ?
#
loop_
_entity_poly.entity_id
_entity_poly.type
_entity_poly.pdbx_seq_one_letter_code
_entity_poly.pdbx_strand_id
1 'polypeptide(L)'
;MSVLYKTFFTLAVLCMGLQLPLAAQTYLPESEERFSEGMNHYRALNFERAAEAFREAGDMPEARLMLGNSLFQLNRLAEATDVLESVRSQSFGELSEEATYSLALVKLTERAYGPALELLTTLNHTFDPALAEQASGTAQQWARFLTLRQRLQALDETTDNATRIFLLETGIDVHPRDEARQLITKAMQLGLGRQETNALRSRLDNRIARNISGRTVRNGLTEYEVPEGFVYRIAVVLPQQDRAHDAFGVSRAMFNGLQLAVNEYNRTQSDTRIDLRLYDNTPPEDAPEDEPRLDAFYRTIAAQAEAWQPDMIFGPLFSDEAAVLARIGQAYEIPVMAPLANSEDLTPQNPWIFQMNPTFRERGRLMAEIAVQHLGHRKISILVDANSIGVTEAEAFRQRARELGAEIPYFIREDFQNQRFDMSPYSKLFTSDPMLLNLEEEELEDFLLTWTQSDALFMPVTGSAGRTVFELMMTQLMALRSNVQVIGSQEVGGMNLNQQAARRFRLVYSEVFDKDPEHPLADVFSMDFRNAFGSSPDMFATIGYDSGTFITQLLANSGNPEQLKTTVRQHEGYRGIGKRFDFLNSQINNALIPLQFERSGFTRMQLAPEPLFDPTELTEAAQQISTLLAELTETDSPDSILQAYYSHVRQGVQPEDERKAELFRLLQHFEPAEIPFMIRGYRIEDFE
;
A
#
# COMPACT_ATOMS: atom_id res chain seq x y z
N MET A 1 23.23 1.06 7.00
CA MET A 1 23.78 0.41 8.21
C MET A 1 23.29 1.25 9.37
N SER A 2 22.36 0.74 10.18
CA SER A 2 21.50 1.56 11.05
C SER A 2 22.23 2.23 12.23
N VAL A 3 21.59 3.26 12.80
CA VAL A 3 21.85 3.96 14.09
C VAL A 3 22.34 3.01 15.19
N LEU A 4 21.91 1.75 15.14
CA LEU A 4 22.27 0.67 16.07
C LEU A 4 23.75 0.26 16.05
N TYR A 5 24.49 0.55 14.96
CA TYR A 5 25.95 0.39 14.93
C TYR A 5 26.69 1.62 15.48
N LYS A 6 26.03 2.76 15.69
CA LYS A 6 26.65 3.96 16.29
C LYS A 6 26.68 3.91 17.82
N THR A 7 25.63 3.40 18.47
CA THR A 7 25.69 3.02 19.90
C THR A 7 26.77 1.96 20.17
N PHE A 8 27.11 1.15 19.16
CA PHE A 8 28.23 0.21 19.20
C PHE A 8 29.60 0.91 19.24
N PHE A 9 29.73 2.11 18.67
CA PHE A 9 31.01 2.80 18.52
C PHE A 9 31.46 3.51 19.82
N THR A 10 30.53 4.08 20.60
CA THR A 10 30.85 4.62 21.94
C THR A 10 31.24 3.48 22.90
N LEU A 11 30.53 2.35 22.90
CA LEU A 11 30.89 1.21 23.76
C LEU A 11 32.16 0.46 23.32
N ALA A 12 32.45 0.38 22.01
CA ALA A 12 33.69 -0.24 21.52
C ALA A 12 34.94 0.59 21.88
N VAL A 13 34.82 1.92 21.91
CA VAL A 13 35.88 2.82 22.40
C VAL A 13 36.04 2.71 23.93
N LEU A 14 34.94 2.54 24.67
CA LEU A 14 34.96 2.25 26.12
C LEU A 14 35.62 0.90 26.44
N CYS A 15 35.36 -0.16 25.67
CA CYS A 15 35.97 -1.48 25.89
C CYS A 15 37.41 -1.61 25.38
N MET A 16 37.84 -0.82 24.38
CA MET A 16 39.20 -0.90 23.82
C MET A 16 40.17 0.19 24.33
N GLY A 17 39.68 1.26 24.96
CA GLY A 17 40.47 2.49 25.14
C GLY A 17 41.04 2.79 26.52
N LEU A 18 40.49 2.27 27.63
CA LEU A 18 40.85 2.78 28.96
C LEU A 18 41.05 1.69 30.01
N GLN A 19 42.30 1.24 30.11
CA GLN A 19 42.88 0.95 31.42
C GLN A 19 43.01 2.29 32.18
N LEU A 20 41.95 2.76 32.85
CA LEU A 20 42.07 3.76 33.90
C LEU A 20 41.27 3.36 35.14
N PRO A 21 41.79 3.69 36.35
CA PRO A 21 41.30 3.14 37.60
C PRO A 21 40.06 3.91 38.06
N LEU A 22 38.88 3.48 37.63
CA LEU A 22 37.63 3.79 38.32
C LEU A 22 37.54 2.90 39.57
N ALA A 23 37.04 3.46 40.67
CA ALA A 23 36.91 2.78 41.96
C ALA A 23 36.36 1.36 41.77
N ALA A 24 37.21 0.36 41.93
CA ALA A 24 36.88 -1.03 41.67
C ALA A 24 35.82 -1.49 42.66
N GLN A 25 34.55 -1.35 42.30
CA GLN A 25 33.54 -2.30 42.73
C GLN A 25 33.91 -3.60 42.02
N THR A 26 34.70 -4.44 42.68
CA THR A 26 34.98 -5.80 42.22
C THR A 26 33.67 -6.56 42.25
N TYR A 27 33.03 -6.69 41.10
CA TYR A 27 31.88 -7.57 40.91
C TYR A 27 32.33 -9.04 41.07
N LEU A 28 31.37 -9.92 41.30
CA LEU A 28 31.67 -11.36 41.35
C LEU A 28 32.18 -11.81 39.97
N PRO A 29 33.21 -12.68 39.88
CA PRO A 29 33.72 -13.17 38.59
C PRO A 29 32.62 -13.76 37.69
N GLU A 30 31.59 -14.35 38.30
CA GLU A 30 30.41 -14.87 37.61
C GLU A 30 29.60 -13.76 36.91
N SER A 31 29.46 -12.57 37.52
CA SER A 31 28.79 -11.42 36.89
C SER A 31 29.55 -10.91 35.66
N GLU A 32 30.88 -10.84 35.74
CA GLU A 32 31.72 -10.41 34.60
C GLU A 32 31.69 -11.44 33.46
N GLU A 33 31.67 -12.74 33.79
CA GLU A 33 31.53 -13.82 32.80
C GLU A 33 30.19 -13.73 32.07
N ARG A 34 29.08 -13.58 32.81
CA ARG A 34 27.74 -13.41 32.23
C ARG A 34 27.61 -12.14 31.41
N PHE A 35 28.22 -11.04 31.84
CA PHE A 35 28.26 -9.82 31.03
C PHE A 35 28.98 -10.04 29.70
N SER A 36 30.14 -10.71 29.71
CA SER A 36 30.88 -11.02 28.48
C SER A 36 30.11 -11.98 27.56
N GLU A 37 29.41 -12.97 28.12
CA GLU A 37 28.53 -13.87 27.37
C GLU A 37 27.38 -13.09 26.71
N GLY A 38 26.73 -12.20 27.47
CA GLY A 38 25.69 -11.30 26.96
C GLY A 38 26.18 -10.43 25.82
N MET A 39 27.37 -9.84 25.92
CA MET A 39 27.98 -9.04 24.85
C MET A 39 28.25 -9.86 23.58
N ASN A 40 28.65 -11.13 23.72
CA ASN A 40 28.85 -12.01 22.56
C ASN A 40 27.51 -12.32 21.86
N HIS A 41 26.45 -12.62 22.63
CA HIS A 41 25.12 -12.83 22.08
C HIS A 41 24.54 -11.56 21.44
N TYR A 42 24.74 -10.40 22.08
CA TYR A 42 24.30 -9.11 21.56
C TYR A 42 24.96 -8.80 20.20
N ARG A 43 26.29 -9.00 20.09
CA ARG A 43 27.05 -8.85 18.84
C ARG A 43 26.60 -9.82 17.75
N ALA A 44 26.15 -11.01 18.15
CA ALA A 44 25.58 -12.01 17.24
C ALA A 44 24.10 -11.74 16.91
N LEU A 45 23.54 -10.59 17.32
CA LEU A 45 22.13 -10.21 17.15
C LEU A 45 21.14 -11.20 17.78
N ASN A 46 21.61 -11.99 18.76
CA ASN A 46 20.78 -12.91 19.54
C ASN A 46 20.33 -12.21 20.81
N PHE A 47 19.34 -11.31 20.66
CA PHE A 47 18.92 -10.41 21.72
C PHE A 47 18.18 -11.13 22.86
N GLU A 48 17.46 -12.22 22.61
CA GLU A 48 16.89 -13.05 23.68
C GLU A 48 17.99 -13.59 24.62
N ARG A 49 19.02 -14.25 24.07
CA ARG A 49 20.10 -14.81 24.90
C ARG A 49 20.95 -13.71 25.54
N ALA A 50 21.14 -12.60 24.84
CA ALA A 50 21.82 -11.43 25.40
C ALA A 50 21.07 -10.90 26.63
N ALA A 51 19.74 -10.70 26.51
CA ALA A 51 18.91 -10.23 27.62
C ALA A 51 18.92 -11.22 28.81
N GLU A 52 18.93 -12.53 28.55
CA GLU A 52 19.04 -13.54 29.61
C GLU A 52 20.38 -13.44 30.35
N ALA A 53 21.49 -13.44 29.62
CA ALA A 53 22.83 -13.31 30.20
C ALA A 53 23.05 -11.99 30.95
N PHE A 54 22.56 -10.86 30.41
CA PHE A 54 22.63 -9.57 31.11
C PHE A 54 21.78 -9.52 32.37
N ARG A 55 20.65 -10.22 32.40
CA ARG A 55 19.82 -10.36 33.62
C ARG A 55 20.55 -11.18 34.68
N GLU A 56 21.25 -12.24 34.27
CA GLU A 56 22.05 -13.08 35.17
C GLU A 56 23.32 -12.39 35.69
N ALA A 57 23.87 -11.41 34.97
CA ALA A 57 25.01 -10.62 35.42
C ALA A 57 24.69 -9.74 36.66
N GLY A 58 23.41 -9.59 37.02
CA GLY A 58 22.96 -8.99 38.28
C GLY A 58 22.88 -7.45 38.25
N ASP A 59 23.36 -6.81 39.31
CA ASP A 59 23.21 -5.35 39.53
C ASP A 59 24.31 -4.51 38.85
N MET A 60 25.12 -5.11 37.99
CA MET A 60 26.12 -4.40 37.21
C MET A 60 25.43 -3.34 36.31
N PRO A 61 25.72 -2.04 36.48
CA PRO A 61 25.04 -0.97 35.72
C PRO A 61 25.16 -1.14 34.20
N GLU A 62 26.33 -1.57 33.71
CA GLU A 62 26.61 -1.85 32.30
C GLU A 62 25.74 -3.01 31.79
N ALA A 63 25.61 -4.08 32.58
CA ALA A 63 24.75 -5.21 32.23
C ALA A 63 23.28 -4.78 32.18
N ARG A 64 22.82 -3.95 33.14
CA ARG A 64 21.45 -3.43 33.14
C ARG A 64 21.18 -2.50 31.95
N LEU A 65 22.12 -1.63 31.58
CA LEU A 65 22.01 -0.81 30.36
C LEU A 65 21.86 -1.71 29.13
N MET A 66 22.71 -2.72 29.01
CA MET A 66 22.67 -3.65 27.88
C MET A 66 21.45 -4.58 27.90
N LEU A 67 20.90 -4.90 29.07
CA LEU A 67 19.61 -5.57 29.22
C LEU A 67 18.48 -4.69 28.66
N GLY A 68 18.42 -3.41 29.04
CA GLY A 68 17.45 -2.45 28.52
C GLY A 68 17.54 -2.31 27.00
N ASN A 69 18.76 -2.20 26.47
CA ASN A 69 19.00 -2.16 25.02
C ASN A 69 18.58 -3.46 24.33
N SER A 70 18.83 -4.62 24.94
CA SER A 70 18.40 -5.91 24.38
C SER A 70 16.89 -6.04 24.37
N LEU A 71 16.20 -5.65 25.45
CA LEU A 71 14.74 -5.62 25.52
C LEU A 71 14.14 -4.67 24.48
N PHE A 72 14.77 -3.52 24.23
CA PHE A 72 14.38 -2.62 23.16
C PHE A 72 14.48 -3.29 21.77
N GLN A 73 15.57 -4.02 21.49
CA GLN A 73 15.70 -4.78 20.23
C GLN A 73 14.65 -5.89 20.08
N LEU A 74 14.16 -6.43 21.19
CA LEU A 74 13.07 -7.39 21.24
C LEU A 74 11.67 -6.75 21.15
N ASN A 75 11.59 -5.43 20.95
CA ASN A 75 10.34 -4.67 20.96
C ASN A 75 9.54 -4.81 22.28
N ARG A 76 10.22 -5.11 23.39
CA ARG A 76 9.65 -5.20 24.75
C ARG A 76 9.74 -3.83 25.43
N LEU A 77 9.06 -2.84 24.85
CA LEU A 77 9.25 -1.41 25.14
C LEU A 77 8.99 -1.02 26.60
N ALA A 78 7.96 -1.60 27.23
CA ALA A 78 7.65 -1.35 28.63
C ALA A 78 8.78 -1.81 29.56
N GLU A 79 9.27 -3.05 29.40
CA GLU A 79 10.37 -3.58 30.21
C GLU A 79 11.69 -2.84 29.91
N ALA A 80 11.93 -2.47 28.65
CA ALA A 80 13.08 -1.65 28.29
C ALA A 80 13.03 -0.28 28.99
N THR A 81 11.87 0.37 29.01
CA THR A 81 11.64 1.64 29.72
C THR A 81 11.95 1.49 31.20
N ASP A 82 11.37 0.50 31.87
CA ASP A 82 11.57 0.28 33.32
C ASP A 82 13.06 0.09 33.66
N VAL A 83 13.76 -0.73 32.89
CA VAL A 83 15.18 -1.01 33.10
C VAL A 83 16.04 0.24 32.83
N LEU A 84 15.81 0.93 31.71
CA LEU A 84 16.60 2.11 31.32
C LEU A 84 16.36 3.30 32.25
N GLU A 85 15.14 3.52 32.75
CA GLU A 85 14.85 4.53 33.76
C GLU A 85 15.55 4.23 35.09
N SER A 86 15.61 2.96 35.48
CA SER A 86 16.39 2.54 36.65
C SER A 86 17.87 2.85 36.47
N VAL A 87 18.45 2.57 35.30
CA VAL A 87 19.88 2.87 35.03
C VAL A 87 20.12 4.38 35.04
N ARG A 88 19.26 5.15 34.36
CA ARG A 88 19.35 6.62 34.28
C ARG A 88 19.35 7.28 35.66
N SER A 89 18.50 6.80 36.57
CA SER A 89 18.32 7.37 37.91
C SER A 89 19.36 6.92 38.95
N GLN A 90 19.96 5.74 38.76
CA GLN A 90 20.88 5.14 39.73
C GLN A 90 22.36 5.26 39.34
N SER A 91 22.66 5.59 38.08
CA SER A 91 24.02 5.73 37.55
C SER A 91 24.39 7.21 37.35
N PHE A 92 25.68 7.51 37.13
CA PHE A 92 26.18 8.86 36.88
C PHE A 92 27.10 8.89 35.65
N GLY A 93 27.28 10.07 35.07
CA GLY A 93 28.15 10.28 33.91
C GLY A 93 27.65 9.53 32.67
N GLU A 94 28.59 9.00 31.89
CA GLU A 94 28.35 8.37 30.59
C GLU A 94 27.25 7.29 30.62
N LEU A 95 27.18 6.47 31.67
CA LEU A 95 26.15 5.42 31.77
C LEU A 95 24.72 5.97 31.90
N SER A 96 24.53 7.08 32.63
CA SER A 96 23.23 7.72 32.76
C SER A 96 22.83 8.42 31.46
N GLU A 97 23.81 9.00 30.76
CA GLU A 97 23.62 9.68 29.48
C GLU A 97 23.30 8.69 28.35
N GLU A 98 24.00 7.56 28.27
CA GLU A 98 23.69 6.47 27.33
C GLU A 98 22.31 5.86 27.61
N ALA A 99 21.95 5.63 28.89
CA ALA A 99 20.61 5.19 29.26
C ALA A 99 19.53 6.20 28.85
N THR A 100 19.83 7.51 28.96
CA THR A 100 18.94 8.60 28.52
C THR A 100 18.74 8.57 27.00
N TYR A 101 19.82 8.36 26.24
CA TYR A 101 19.74 8.23 24.79
C TYR A 101 18.90 7.02 24.37
N SER A 102 19.17 5.85 24.94
CA SER A 102 18.39 4.63 24.69
C SER A 102 16.92 4.79 25.05
N LEU A 103 16.62 5.42 26.19
CA LEU A 103 15.24 5.70 26.59
C LEU A 103 14.55 6.63 25.58
N ALA A 104 15.26 7.61 25.03
CA ALA A 104 14.72 8.46 23.99
C ALA A 104 14.35 7.66 22.72
N LEU A 105 15.19 6.72 22.29
CA LEU A 105 14.88 5.82 21.17
C LEU A 105 13.65 4.95 21.43
N VAL A 106 13.48 4.46 22.67
CA VAL A 106 12.26 3.76 23.10
C VAL A 106 11.04 4.68 22.96
N LYS A 107 11.11 5.92 23.45
CA LYS A 107 10.01 6.89 23.34
C LYS A 107 9.67 7.27 21.89
N LEU A 108 10.67 7.40 21.01
CA LEU A 108 10.44 7.60 19.57
C LEU A 108 9.70 6.42 18.96
N THR A 109 10.06 5.20 19.35
CA THR A 109 9.36 3.99 18.92
C THR A 109 7.93 3.95 19.44
N GLU A 110 7.67 4.39 20.68
CA GLU A 110 6.33 4.53 21.25
C GLU A 110 5.51 5.68 20.63
N ARG A 111 6.05 6.43 19.66
CA ARG A 111 5.45 7.65 19.08
C ARG A 111 5.25 8.79 20.09
N ALA A 112 5.89 8.71 21.25
CA ALA A 112 5.90 9.75 22.28
C ALA A 112 6.97 10.80 21.95
N TYR A 113 6.74 11.58 20.90
CA TYR A 113 7.73 12.49 20.33
C TYR A 113 8.16 13.62 21.26
N GLY A 114 7.25 14.18 22.07
CA GLY A 114 7.60 15.24 23.03
C GLY A 114 8.60 14.75 24.07
N PRO A 115 8.26 13.71 24.86
CA PRO A 115 9.16 13.12 25.85
C PRO A 115 10.49 12.65 25.26
N ALA A 116 10.48 12.08 24.05
CA ALA A 116 11.70 11.67 23.37
C ALA A 116 12.64 12.84 23.07
N LEU A 117 12.10 13.92 22.50
CA LEU A 117 12.90 15.10 22.15
C LEU A 117 13.38 15.86 23.39
N GLU A 118 12.61 15.84 24.48
CA GLU A 118 13.07 16.36 25.77
C GLU A 118 14.30 15.58 26.26
N LEU A 119 14.28 14.25 26.21
CA LEU A 119 15.46 13.43 26.57
C LEU A 119 16.66 13.73 25.65
N LEU A 120 16.46 13.80 24.33
CA LEU A 120 17.57 14.03 23.39
C LEU A 120 18.18 15.43 23.55
N THR A 121 17.37 16.45 23.76
CA THR A 121 17.88 17.83 23.89
C THR A 121 18.66 18.05 25.18
N THR A 122 18.36 17.30 26.26
CA THR A 122 19.16 17.35 27.49
C THR A 122 20.60 16.85 27.28
N LEU A 123 20.79 15.93 26.32
CA LEU A 123 22.11 15.41 25.95
C LEU A 123 22.94 16.41 25.12
N ASN A 124 22.39 17.54 24.67
CA ASN A 124 23.20 18.58 24.02
C ASN A 124 24.26 19.21 24.95
N HIS A 125 24.16 18.95 26.26
CA HIS A 125 25.07 19.46 27.29
C HIS A 125 25.93 18.36 27.96
N THR A 126 25.95 17.14 27.42
CA THR A 126 26.86 16.06 27.88
C THR A 126 28.35 16.44 27.68
N PHE A 127 29.21 15.82 28.48
CA PHE A 127 30.66 15.88 28.33
C PHE A 127 31.21 15.00 27.20
N ASP A 128 30.43 14.06 26.67
CA ASP A 128 30.80 13.24 25.51
C ASP A 128 30.38 13.92 24.19
N PRO A 129 31.32 14.46 23.39
CA PRO A 129 30.99 15.15 22.16
C PRO A 129 30.34 14.24 21.11
N ALA A 130 30.66 12.95 21.09
CA ALA A 130 30.12 12.00 20.13
C ALA A 130 28.65 11.69 20.44
N LEU A 131 28.33 11.47 21.71
CA LEU A 131 26.96 11.29 22.16
C LEU A 131 26.12 12.56 21.96
N ALA A 132 26.69 13.74 22.22
CA ALA A 132 26.04 15.02 21.98
C ALA A 132 25.68 15.19 20.49
N GLU A 133 26.63 14.92 19.59
CA GLU A 133 26.42 15.01 18.13
C GLU A 133 25.35 14.01 17.67
N GLN A 134 25.41 12.78 18.17
CA GLN A 134 24.43 11.74 17.86
C GLN A 134 23.02 12.12 18.36
N ALA A 135 22.88 12.57 19.60
CA ALA A 135 21.60 13.00 20.16
C ALA A 135 21.02 14.20 19.42
N SER A 136 21.86 15.19 19.09
CA SER A 136 21.45 16.37 18.32
C SER A 136 21.00 16.00 16.90
N GLY A 137 21.75 15.14 16.22
CA GLY A 137 21.40 14.63 14.89
C GLY A 137 20.07 13.87 14.89
N THR A 138 19.87 12.96 15.85
CA THR A 138 18.61 12.23 16.03
C THR A 138 17.46 13.19 16.32
N ALA A 139 17.63 14.14 17.24
CA ALA A 139 16.61 15.12 17.56
C ALA A 139 16.22 15.95 16.32
N GLN A 140 17.20 16.35 15.51
CA GLN A 140 16.96 17.12 14.29
C GLN A 140 16.21 16.33 13.23
N GLN A 141 16.61 15.08 12.96
CA GLN A 141 15.91 14.21 11.99
C GLN A 141 14.44 14.03 12.38
N TRP A 142 14.19 13.61 13.62
CA TRP A 142 12.84 13.36 14.11
C TRP A 142 12.01 14.64 14.19
N ALA A 143 12.59 15.75 14.67
CA ALA A 143 11.88 17.02 14.71
C ALA A 143 11.57 17.59 13.32
N ARG A 144 12.29 17.23 12.25
CA ARG A 144 11.94 17.61 10.87
C ARG A 144 10.87 16.69 10.28
N PHE A 145 10.87 15.42 10.66
CA PHE A 145 9.89 14.42 10.23
C PHE A 145 8.46 14.67 10.74
N LEU A 146 8.30 15.32 11.90
CA LEU A 146 6.97 15.54 12.48
C LEU A 146 6.07 16.43 11.61
N THR A 147 4.89 15.90 11.30
CA THR A 147 3.79 16.68 10.72
C THR A 147 3.35 17.80 11.67
N LEU A 148 2.51 18.72 11.19
CA LEU A 148 1.93 19.74 12.06
C LEU A 148 1.20 19.13 13.26
N ARG A 149 0.38 18.09 13.04
CA ARG A 149 -0.41 17.43 14.10
C ARG A 149 0.51 16.80 15.16
N GLN A 150 1.46 15.97 14.72
CA GLN A 150 2.44 15.33 15.63
C GLN A 150 3.27 16.36 16.39
N ARG A 151 3.66 17.45 15.73
CA ARG A 151 4.42 18.53 16.36
C ARG A 151 3.60 19.27 17.42
N LEU A 152 2.34 19.57 17.14
CA LEU A 152 1.46 20.23 18.11
C LEU A 152 1.23 19.34 19.34
N GLN A 153 1.06 18.03 19.14
CA GLN A 153 0.99 17.07 20.23
C GLN A 153 2.30 17.03 21.03
N ALA A 154 3.46 16.91 20.37
CA ALA A 154 4.75 16.92 21.02
C ALA A 154 4.98 18.19 21.87
N LEU A 155 4.54 19.36 21.37
CA LEU A 155 4.61 20.62 22.11
C LEU A 155 3.75 20.64 23.39
N ASP A 156 2.61 19.94 23.38
CA ASP A 156 1.72 19.80 24.53
C ASP A 156 2.25 18.81 25.57
N GLU A 157 2.92 17.74 25.12
CA GLU A 157 3.53 16.72 25.99
C GLU A 157 4.82 17.20 26.66
N THR A 158 5.58 18.08 25.99
CA THR A 158 6.87 18.59 26.47
C THR A 158 6.64 19.66 27.55
N THR A 159 7.40 19.59 28.65
CA THR A 159 7.36 20.60 29.71
C THR A 159 8.52 21.59 29.64
N ASP A 160 9.63 21.19 29.03
CA ASP A 160 10.81 22.01 28.83
C ASP A 160 10.64 23.09 27.74
N ASN A 161 10.98 24.33 28.09
CA ASN A 161 10.88 25.47 27.16
C ASN A 161 11.95 25.41 26.06
N ALA A 162 13.14 24.87 26.33
CA ALA A 162 14.19 24.77 25.30
C ALA A 162 13.76 23.80 24.18
N THR A 163 13.20 22.65 24.55
CA THR A 163 12.62 21.67 23.64
C THR A 163 11.42 22.24 22.87
N ARG A 164 10.52 22.99 23.54
CA ARG A 164 9.42 23.69 22.87
C ARG A 164 9.92 24.67 21.81
N ILE A 165 10.92 25.48 22.14
CA ILE A 165 11.52 26.43 21.19
C ILE A 165 12.16 25.67 20.02
N PHE A 166 12.91 24.60 20.28
CA PHE A 166 13.52 23.75 19.26
C PHE A 166 12.48 23.16 18.29
N LEU A 167 11.39 22.61 18.81
CA LEU A 167 10.27 22.08 18.03
C LEU A 167 9.60 23.16 17.17
N LEU A 168 9.39 24.36 17.72
CA LEU A 168 8.79 25.50 17.01
C LEU A 168 9.70 26.01 15.90
N GLU A 169 10.99 26.21 16.18
CA GLU A 169 11.97 26.68 15.19
C GLU A 169 12.10 25.71 14.02
N THR A 170 12.28 24.43 14.32
CA THR A 170 12.37 23.38 13.29
C THR A 170 11.09 23.32 12.47
N GLY A 171 9.93 23.44 13.12
CA GLY A 171 8.63 23.46 12.44
C GLY A 171 8.45 24.66 11.52
N ILE A 172 8.89 25.85 11.94
CA ILE A 172 8.88 27.05 11.09
C ILE A 172 9.77 26.87 9.87
N ASP A 173 10.87 26.11 9.97
CA ASP A 173 11.77 25.89 8.85
C ASP A 173 11.20 24.93 7.80
N VAL A 174 10.49 23.88 8.22
CA VAL A 174 10.01 22.81 7.32
C VAL A 174 8.57 22.97 6.85
N HIS A 175 7.68 23.53 7.67
CA HIS A 175 6.24 23.52 7.37
C HIS A 175 5.80 24.66 6.43
N PRO A 176 4.73 24.49 5.64
CA PRO A 176 4.14 25.54 4.83
C PRO A 176 3.86 26.82 5.62
N ARG A 177 3.78 27.96 4.92
CA ARG A 177 3.63 29.29 5.55
C ARG A 177 2.48 29.36 6.55
N ASP A 178 1.34 28.79 6.21
CA ASP A 178 0.15 28.88 7.07
C ASP A 178 0.24 27.97 8.28
N GLU A 179 0.85 26.79 8.15
CA GLU A 179 1.15 25.91 9.28
C GLU A 179 2.20 26.53 10.21
N ALA A 180 3.25 27.15 9.67
CA ALA A 180 4.25 27.88 10.46
C ALA A 180 3.63 29.03 11.28
N ARG A 181 2.61 29.71 10.74
CA ARG A 181 1.84 30.72 11.49
C ARG A 181 1.02 30.11 12.63
N GLN A 182 0.47 28.91 12.43
CA GLN A 182 -0.22 28.19 13.50
C GLN A 182 0.75 27.84 14.63
N LEU A 183 1.99 27.43 14.33
CA LEU A 183 3.02 27.18 15.33
C LEU A 183 3.37 28.44 16.15
N ILE A 184 3.49 29.60 15.51
CA ILE A 184 3.68 30.88 16.23
C ILE A 184 2.50 31.19 17.15
N THR A 185 1.28 30.83 16.73
CA THR A 185 0.08 31.01 17.55
C THR A 185 0.09 30.07 18.76
N LYS A 186 0.46 28.80 18.54
CA LYS A 186 0.66 27.82 19.60
C LYS A 186 1.72 28.27 20.60
N ALA A 187 2.82 28.86 20.13
CA ALA A 187 3.87 29.40 21.00
C ALA A 187 3.33 30.43 22.01
N MET A 188 2.47 31.34 21.56
CA MET A 188 1.81 32.34 22.43
C MET A 188 0.86 31.67 23.43
N GLN A 189 0.14 30.63 23.02
CA GLN A 189 -0.76 29.86 23.90
C GLN A 189 -0.01 29.10 24.99
N LEU A 190 1.19 28.60 24.69
CA LEU A 190 2.08 27.94 25.64
C LEU A 190 2.75 28.91 26.62
N GLY A 191 2.52 30.23 26.48
CA GLY A 191 3.07 31.25 27.38
C GLY A 191 4.52 31.61 27.12
N LEU A 192 5.07 31.30 25.93
CA LEU A 192 6.40 31.76 25.53
C LEU A 192 6.45 33.29 25.46
N GLY A 193 7.57 33.86 25.88
CA GLY A 193 7.73 35.30 26.00
C GLY A 193 7.65 36.05 24.66
N ARG A 194 7.56 37.38 24.76
CA ARG A 194 7.52 38.26 23.57
C ARG A 194 8.79 38.16 22.73
N GLN A 195 9.94 37.95 23.38
CA GLN A 195 11.22 37.88 22.69
C GLN A 195 11.30 36.63 21.80
N GLU A 196 10.95 35.48 22.36
CA GLU A 196 10.92 34.18 21.68
C GLU A 196 9.91 34.22 20.52
N THR A 197 8.70 34.71 20.78
CA THR A 197 7.66 34.82 19.75
C THR A 197 8.09 35.75 18.60
N ASN A 198 8.78 36.85 18.89
CA ASN A 198 9.30 37.76 17.87
C ASN A 198 10.47 37.13 17.07
N ALA A 199 11.30 36.31 17.72
CA ALA A 199 12.36 35.57 17.05
C ALA A 199 11.77 34.55 16.05
N LEU A 200 10.74 33.80 16.46
CA LEU A 200 10.01 32.88 15.60
C LEU A 200 9.39 33.58 14.38
N ARG A 201 8.76 34.75 14.58
CA ARG A 201 8.23 35.58 13.47
C ARG A 201 9.33 36.01 12.52
N SER A 202 10.43 36.53 13.06
CA SER A 202 11.58 36.98 12.26
C SER A 202 12.20 35.84 11.45
N ARG A 203 12.26 34.63 12.02
CA ARG A 203 12.73 33.42 11.33
C ARG A 203 11.85 33.07 10.13
N LEU A 204 10.53 33.10 10.31
CA LEU A 204 9.58 32.88 9.23
C LEU A 204 9.72 33.92 8.12
N ASP A 205 9.80 35.20 8.47
CA ASP A 205 9.94 36.30 7.50
C ASP A 205 11.25 36.17 6.69
N ASN A 206 12.35 35.81 7.36
CA ASN A 206 13.64 35.56 6.70
C ASN A 206 13.61 34.33 5.78
N ARG A 207 12.89 33.26 6.14
CA ARG A 207 12.69 32.10 5.26
C ARG A 207 11.91 32.49 4.01
N ILE A 208 10.82 33.25 4.17
CA ILE A 208 9.98 33.72 3.06
C ILE A 208 10.80 34.61 2.12
N ALA A 209 11.59 35.55 2.66
CA ALA A 209 12.43 36.44 1.86
C ALA A 209 13.48 35.66 1.03
N ARG A 210 14.07 34.60 1.60
CA ARG A 210 14.99 33.70 0.89
C ARG A 210 14.31 32.93 -0.24
N ASN A 211 13.11 32.38 0.01
CA ASN A 211 12.35 31.63 -1.00
C ASN A 211 11.80 32.52 -2.13
N ILE A 212 11.61 33.82 -1.92
CA ILE A 212 11.24 34.77 -3.00
C ILE A 212 12.46 35.09 -3.88
N SER A 213 13.67 35.03 -3.31
CA SER A 213 14.92 35.38 -3.99
C SER A 213 15.55 34.19 -4.73
N GLY A 214 15.20 32.95 -4.38
CA GLY A 214 15.58 31.72 -5.07
C GLY A 214 14.36 31.04 -5.70
N ARG A 215 14.36 30.83 -7.01
CA ARG A 215 13.31 30.08 -7.73
C ARG A 215 13.31 28.61 -7.31
N THR A 216 12.68 28.27 -6.20
CA THR A 216 12.32 26.88 -5.86
C THR A 216 11.07 26.89 -4.99
N VAL A 217 9.92 27.14 -5.63
CA VAL A 217 8.63 26.76 -5.07
C VAL A 217 8.41 25.31 -5.50
N ARG A 218 8.88 24.34 -4.70
CA ARG A 218 8.35 22.97 -4.81
C ARG A 218 6.91 23.03 -4.28
N ASN A 219 5.96 23.05 -5.21
CA ASN A 219 4.54 23.01 -4.91
C ASN A 219 4.19 21.66 -4.26
N GLY A 220 3.60 21.67 -3.07
CA GLY A 220 2.49 20.77 -2.75
C GLY A 220 2.71 19.67 -1.72
N LEU A 221 3.93 19.13 -1.53
CA LEU A 221 4.18 18.10 -0.52
C LEU A 221 5.49 18.45 0.22
N THR A 222 5.40 18.66 1.52
CA THR A 222 6.60 18.65 2.37
C THR A 222 7.18 17.24 2.27
N GLU A 223 8.34 17.08 1.62
CA GLU A 223 9.08 15.82 1.65
C GLU A 223 9.52 15.59 3.10
N TYR A 224 8.78 14.75 3.83
CA TYR A 224 9.17 14.31 5.16
C TYR A 224 10.24 13.23 4.99
N GLU A 225 11.50 13.60 5.17
CA GLU A 225 12.59 12.63 5.26
C GLU A 225 12.35 11.70 6.45
N VAL A 226 12.32 10.40 6.19
CA VAL A 226 12.06 9.38 7.19
C VAL A 226 13.29 9.25 8.09
N PRO A 227 13.16 9.37 9.41
CA PRO A 227 14.30 9.24 10.33
C PRO A 227 14.91 7.84 10.27
N GLU A 228 16.21 7.78 10.50
CA GLU A 228 16.92 6.51 10.55
C GLU A 228 16.40 5.65 11.72
N GLY A 229 16.09 4.38 11.44
CA GLY A 229 15.50 3.44 12.39
C GLY A 229 13.97 3.52 12.51
N PHE A 230 13.28 4.29 11.66
CA PHE A 230 11.81 4.33 11.68
C PHE A 230 11.20 2.98 11.31
N VAL A 231 10.20 2.56 12.09
CA VAL A 231 9.45 1.32 11.86
C VAL A 231 8.00 1.68 11.48
N TYR A 232 7.59 1.32 10.26
CA TYR A 232 6.21 1.34 9.83
C TYR A 232 5.46 0.15 10.43
N ARG A 233 4.22 0.35 10.85
CA ARG A 233 3.38 -0.67 11.51
C ARG A 233 2.17 -0.97 10.66
N ILE A 234 2.06 -2.21 10.19
CA ILE A 234 0.88 -2.67 9.43
C ILE A 234 0.12 -3.70 10.25
N ALA A 235 -1.12 -3.36 10.60
CA ALA A 235 -2.04 -4.28 11.22
C ALA A 235 -2.71 -5.11 10.13
N VAL A 236 -2.53 -6.43 10.17
CA VAL A 236 -3.16 -7.34 9.23
C VAL A 236 -4.36 -7.98 9.91
N VAL A 237 -5.56 -7.71 9.42
CA VAL A 237 -6.80 -8.23 9.99
C VAL A 237 -7.43 -9.21 9.02
N LEU A 238 -7.15 -10.49 9.22
CA LEU A 238 -7.59 -11.59 8.35
C LEU A 238 -8.09 -12.76 9.21
N PRO A 239 -9.13 -13.51 8.76
CA PRO A 239 -9.63 -14.68 9.49
C PRO A 239 -8.54 -15.69 9.87
N GLN A 240 -8.39 -16.00 11.17
CA GLN A 240 -7.39 -16.95 11.68
C GLN A 240 -7.98 -18.28 12.18
N GLN A 241 -9.30 -18.39 12.33
CA GLN A 241 -9.96 -19.58 12.88
C GLN A 241 -10.53 -20.52 11.83
N ASP A 242 -10.94 -21.70 12.30
CA ASP A 242 -11.49 -22.83 11.53
C ASP A 242 -10.61 -23.23 10.34
N ARG A 243 -9.51 -23.95 10.64
CA ARG A 243 -8.57 -24.48 9.63
C ARG A 243 -9.24 -25.40 8.59
N ALA A 244 -10.47 -25.86 8.86
CA ALA A 244 -11.26 -26.67 7.93
C ALA A 244 -12.13 -25.83 6.99
N HIS A 245 -12.28 -24.53 7.24
CA HIS A 245 -13.04 -23.61 6.41
C HIS A 245 -12.18 -23.03 5.28
N ASP A 246 -12.74 -22.94 4.07
CA ASP A 246 -12.04 -22.43 2.87
C ASP A 246 -11.42 -21.02 3.08
N ALA A 247 -12.03 -20.19 3.93
CA ALA A 247 -11.56 -18.84 4.23
C ALA A 247 -10.17 -18.82 4.91
N PHE A 248 -9.83 -19.83 5.72
CA PHE A 248 -8.52 -19.91 6.35
C PHE A 248 -7.41 -20.13 5.32
N GLY A 249 -7.67 -20.95 4.29
CA GLY A 249 -6.74 -21.16 3.17
C GLY A 249 -6.45 -19.86 2.44
N VAL A 250 -7.50 -19.08 2.15
CA VAL A 250 -7.42 -17.75 1.54
C VAL A 250 -6.60 -16.79 2.39
N SER A 251 -6.93 -16.65 3.69
CA SER A 251 -6.23 -15.78 4.63
C SER A 251 -4.73 -16.10 4.71
N ARG A 252 -4.39 -17.38 4.86
CA ARG A 252 -3.01 -17.82 5.01
C ARG A 252 -2.20 -17.59 3.73
N ALA A 253 -2.75 -17.94 2.57
CA ALA A 253 -2.08 -17.71 1.30
C ALA A 253 -1.80 -16.21 1.08
N MET A 254 -2.81 -15.37 1.32
CA MET A 254 -2.69 -13.91 1.20
C MET A 254 -1.68 -13.33 2.19
N PHE A 255 -1.73 -13.74 3.46
CA PHE A 255 -0.76 -13.29 4.47
C PHE A 255 0.68 -13.70 4.11
N ASN A 256 0.89 -14.92 3.62
CA ASN A 256 2.21 -15.38 3.19
C ASN A 256 2.76 -14.54 2.02
N GLY A 257 1.91 -14.19 1.05
CA GLY A 257 2.28 -13.30 -0.05
C GLY A 257 2.68 -11.91 0.45
N LEU A 258 1.86 -11.31 1.31
CA LEU A 258 2.12 -10.01 1.95
C LEU A 258 3.43 -10.03 2.74
N GLN A 259 3.63 -11.07 3.56
CA GLN A 259 4.81 -11.25 4.40
C GLN A 259 6.08 -11.38 3.56
N LEU A 260 6.02 -12.08 2.42
CA LEU A 260 7.16 -12.20 1.52
C LEU A 260 7.60 -10.84 0.98
N ALA A 261 6.66 -10.03 0.48
CA ALA A 261 6.95 -8.68 0.00
C ALA A 261 7.55 -7.78 1.08
N VAL A 262 7.01 -7.83 2.31
CA VAL A 262 7.56 -7.07 3.45
C VAL A 262 8.95 -7.55 3.86
N ASN A 263 9.19 -8.86 3.86
CA ASN A 263 10.52 -9.41 4.15
C ASN A 263 11.55 -8.97 3.10
N GLU A 264 11.16 -8.90 1.82
CA GLU A 264 12.00 -8.39 0.75
C GLU A 264 12.35 -6.91 0.94
N TYR A 265 11.36 -6.08 1.30
CA TYR A 265 11.57 -4.68 1.66
C TYR A 265 12.54 -4.54 2.85
N ASN A 266 12.25 -5.24 3.96
CA ASN A 266 13.06 -5.16 5.17
C ASN A 266 14.52 -5.63 5.01
N ARG A 267 14.79 -6.52 4.05
CA ARG A 267 16.15 -7.01 3.76
C ARG A 267 16.99 -6.00 2.97
N THR A 268 16.34 -5.13 2.22
CA THR A 268 16.99 -4.18 1.29
C THR A 268 17.11 -2.78 1.88
N GLN A 269 16.20 -2.40 2.77
CA GLN A 269 16.27 -1.12 3.47
C GLN A 269 17.18 -1.20 4.70
N SER A 270 18.08 -0.23 4.83
CA SER A 270 18.91 -0.13 6.04
C SER A 270 18.35 0.81 7.11
N ASP A 271 17.52 1.77 6.69
CA ASP A 271 17.15 2.91 7.52
C ASP A 271 15.69 2.87 7.96
N THR A 272 14.84 2.12 7.24
CA THR A 272 13.44 1.90 7.59
C THR A 272 13.10 0.42 7.61
N ARG A 273 12.09 0.05 8.40
CA ARG A 273 11.54 -1.31 8.45
C ARG A 273 10.03 -1.28 8.53
N ILE A 274 9.41 -2.41 8.23
CA ILE A 274 7.98 -2.65 8.38
C ILE A 274 7.80 -3.79 9.38
N ASP A 275 7.04 -3.54 10.45
CA ASP A 275 6.55 -4.55 11.39
C ASP A 275 5.12 -4.95 11.00
N LEU A 276 4.90 -6.25 10.80
CA LEU A 276 3.59 -6.82 10.50
C LEU A 276 3.03 -7.48 11.75
N ARG A 277 1.81 -7.12 12.16
CA ARG A 277 1.07 -7.84 13.19
C ARG A 277 -0.24 -8.37 12.69
N LEU A 278 -0.39 -9.69 12.76
CA LEU A 278 -1.60 -10.39 12.40
C LEU A 278 -2.56 -10.41 13.58
N TYR A 279 -3.76 -9.85 13.38
CA TYR A 279 -4.85 -9.85 14.32
C TYR A 279 -5.95 -10.79 13.84
N ASP A 280 -6.43 -11.62 14.77
CA ASP A 280 -7.62 -12.43 14.55
C ASP A 280 -8.87 -11.53 14.53
N ASN A 281 -9.79 -11.79 13.61
CA ASN A 281 -11.07 -11.09 13.52
C ASN A 281 -12.17 -11.72 14.39
N THR A 282 -11.82 -12.73 15.19
CA THR A 282 -12.75 -13.42 16.10
C THR A 282 -12.97 -12.60 17.38
N PRO A 283 -14.21 -12.51 17.89
CA PRO A 283 -14.49 -11.98 19.23
C PRO A 283 -13.63 -12.67 20.31
N PRO A 284 -13.15 -11.94 21.32
CA PRO A 284 -12.47 -12.52 22.47
C PRO A 284 -13.35 -13.55 23.20
N GLU A 285 -12.77 -14.58 23.81
CA GLU A 285 -13.52 -15.59 24.58
C GLU A 285 -14.28 -14.97 25.77
N ASP A 286 -13.85 -13.81 26.27
CA ASP A 286 -14.47 -13.04 27.34
C ASP A 286 -15.50 -12.00 26.84
N ALA A 287 -15.82 -11.99 25.54
CA ALA A 287 -16.92 -11.17 25.03
C ALA A 287 -18.25 -11.60 25.69
N PRO A 288 -19.11 -10.63 26.10
CA PRO A 288 -20.43 -10.96 26.63
C PRO A 288 -21.21 -11.87 25.67
N GLU A 289 -21.84 -12.93 26.19
CA GLU A 289 -22.54 -13.93 25.37
C GLU A 289 -23.62 -13.33 24.43
N ASP A 290 -24.20 -12.19 24.80
CA ASP A 290 -25.24 -11.48 24.05
C ASP A 290 -24.69 -10.39 23.09
N GLU A 291 -23.38 -10.16 23.04
CA GLU A 291 -22.80 -9.12 22.19
C GLU A 291 -22.81 -9.52 20.71
N PRO A 292 -23.29 -8.66 19.79
CA PRO A 292 -23.18 -8.91 18.37
C PRO A 292 -21.71 -9.08 17.92
N ARG A 293 -21.43 -10.11 17.11
CA ARG A 293 -20.07 -10.42 16.59
C ARG A 293 -19.31 -9.20 16.08
N LEU A 294 -19.97 -8.34 15.30
CA LEU A 294 -19.34 -7.17 14.67
C LEU A 294 -18.99 -6.06 15.69
N ASP A 295 -19.72 -5.97 16.80
CA ASP A 295 -19.44 -5.01 17.87
C ASP A 295 -18.25 -5.50 18.73
N ALA A 296 -18.20 -6.80 19.04
CA ALA A 296 -17.04 -7.41 19.67
C ALA A 296 -15.79 -7.28 18.79
N PHE A 297 -15.92 -7.52 17.48
CA PHE A 297 -14.84 -7.31 16.51
C PHE A 297 -14.37 -5.85 16.49
N TYR A 298 -15.29 -4.87 16.49
CA TYR A 298 -14.94 -3.45 16.57
C TYR A 298 -14.13 -3.14 17.82
N ARG A 299 -14.60 -3.57 19.02
CA ARG A 299 -13.91 -3.31 20.29
C ARG A 299 -12.48 -3.87 20.27
N THR A 300 -12.32 -5.12 19.83
CA THR A 300 -11.03 -5.79 19.81
C THR A 300 -10.04 -5.06 18.92
N ILE A 301 -10.41 -4.78 17.67
CA ILE A 301 -9.49 -4.12 16.74
C ILE A 301 -9.24 -2.67 17.15
N ALA A 302 -10.23 -1.96 17.70
CA ALA A 302 -10.04 -0.61 18.23
C ALA A 302 -9.04 -0.59 19.39
N ALA A 303 -9.14 -1.52 20.34
CA ALA A 303 -8.17 -1.64 21.44
C ALA A 303 -6.76 -1.97 20.93
N GLN A 304 -6.63 -2.83 19.91
CA GLN A 304 -5.34 -3.12 19.30
C GLN A 304 -4.76 -1.93 18.52
N ALA A 305 -5.62 -1.18 17.82
CA ALA A 305 -5.23 0.04 17.12
C ALA A 305 -4.74 1.12 18.09
N GLU A 306 -5.40 1.27 19.24
CA GLU A 306 -4.99 2.21 20.29
C GLU A 306 -3.66 1.79 20.94
N ALA A 307 -3.50 0.51 21.26
CA ALA A 307 -2.32 -0.01 21.95
C ALA A 307 -1.06 -0.04 21.06
N TRP A 308 -1.20 -0.41 19.79
CA TRP A 308 -0.06 -0.59 18.89
C TRP A 308 0.14 0.56 17.89
N GLN A 309 -0.88 1.41 17.68
CA GLN A 309 -0.85 2.55 16.77
C GLN A 309 -0.34 2.17 15.36
N PRO A 310 -1.10 1.34 14.62
CA PRO A 310 -0.71 0.97 13.27
C PRO A 310 -0.79 2.17 12.33
N ASP A 311 0.18 2.26 11.43
CA ASP A 311 0.27 3.26 10.37
C ASP A 311 -0.70 2.95 9.22
N MET A 312 -1.07 1.67 9.06
CA MET A 312 -2.04 1.17 8.09
C MET A 312 -2.68 -0.13 8.58
N ILE A 313 -3.91 -0.38 8.14
CA ILE A 313 -4.59 -1.67 8.30
C ILE A 313 -4.71 -2.35 6.92
N PHE A 314 -4.29 -3.60 6.80
CA PHE A 314 -4.53 -4.46 5.64
C PHE A 314 -5.58 -5.52 5.97
N GLY A 315 -6.66 -5.57 5.20
CA GLY A 315 -7.83 -6.40 5.46
C GLY A 315 -9.13 -5.58 5.50
N PRO A 316 -10.29 -6.24 5.69
CA PRO A 316 -10.48 -7.68 5.87
C PRO A 316 -10.86 -8.38 4.55
N LEU A 317 -11.20 -9.67 4.61
CA LEU A 317 -11.67 -10.43 3.45
C LEU A 317 -13.17 -10.19 3.14
N PHE A 318 -13.99 -9.91 4.16
CA PHE A 318 -15.44 -9.83 4.05
C PHE A 318 -15.97 -8.40 4.12
N SER A 319 -17.03 -8.11 3.36
CA SER A 319 -17.58 -6.75 3.24
C SER A 319 -18.21 -6.20 4.53
N ASP A 320 -18.81 -7.04 5.36
CA ASP A 320 -19.40 -6.63 6.65
C ASP A 320 -18.32 -6.23 7.66
N GLU A 321 -17.23 -6.99 7.71
CA GLU A 321 -16.03 -6.66 8.48
C GLU A 321 -15.33 -5.40 7.92
N ALA A 322 -15.33 -5.22 6.61
CA ALA A 322 -14.75 -4.03 5.98
C ALA A 322 -15.47 -2.76 6.43
N ALA A 323 -16.79 -2.82 6.63
CA ALA A 323 -17.56 -1.70 7.19
C ALA A 323 -17.14 -1.40 8.63
N VAL A 324 -16.82 -2.42 9.44
CA VAL A 324 -16.30 -2.24 10.79
C VAL A 324 -14.92 -1.59 10.76
N LEU A 325 -13.99 -2.09 9.94
CA LEU A 325 -12.65 -1.50 9.83
C LEU A 325 -12.70 -0.09 9.25
N ALA A 326 -13.63 0.22 8.35
CA ALA A 326 -13.85 1.57 7.86
C ALA A 326 -14.13 2.53 9.03
N ARG A 327 -15.04 2.17 9.96
CA ARG A 327 -15.32 3.00 11.14
C ARG A 327 -14.08 3.21 12.01
N ILE A 328 -13.25 2.18 12.18
CA ILE A 328 -11.99 2.29 12.93
C ILE A 328 -11.00 3.21 12.21
N GLY A 329 -10.78 3.01 10.92
CA GLY A 329 -9.90 3.87 10.12
C GLY A 329 -10.33 5.34 10.17
N GLN A 330 -11.65 5.60 10.19
CA GLN A 330 -12.17 6.97 10.34
C GLN A 330 -11.98 7.54 11.74
N ALA A 331 -12.19 6.75 12.79
CA ALA A 331 -12.07 7.19 14.17
C ALA A 331 -10.61 7.47 14.59
N TYR A 332 -9.68 6.64 14.12
CA TYR A 332 -8.26 6.71 14.47
C TYR A 332 -7.39 7.36 13.38
N GLU A 333 -7.97 7.77 12.27
CA GLU A 333 -7.26 8.36 11.13
C GLU A 333 -6.19 7.42 10.54
N ILE A 334 -6.57 6.15 10.34
CA ILE A 334 -5.69 5.08 9.85
C ILE A 334 -6.21 4.58 8.49
N PRO A 335 -5.41 4.62 7.41
CA PRO A 335 -5.78 4.05 6.13
C PRO A 335 -6.02 2.53 6.22
N VAL A 336 -7.12 2.07 5.63
CA VAL A 336 -7.53 0.66 5.57
C VAL A 336 -7.50 0.19 4.12
N MET A 337 -6.64 -0.77 3.80
CA MET A 337 -6.55 -1.40 2.48
C MET A 337 -7.35 -2.70 2.49
N ALA A 338 -8.54 -2.68 1.86
CA ALA A 338 -9.42 -3.85 1.77
C ALA A 338 -9.11 -4.65 0.49
N PRO A 339 -8.49 -5.84 0.59
CA PRO A 339 -7.97 -6.56 -0.58
C PRO A 339 -9.04 -7.15 -1.49
N LEU A 340 -10.18 -7.59 -0.92
CA LEU A 340 -11.23 -8.32 -1.66
C LEU A 340 -12.61 -7.66 -1.63
N ALA A 341 -12.79 -6.57 -0.87
CA ALA A 341 -14.11 -5.97 -0.67
C ALA A 341 -14.60 -5.21 -1.91
N ASN A 342 -15.79 -5.56 -2.40
CA ASN A 342 -16.41 -4.98 -3.60
C ASN A 342 -17.70 -4.17 -3.30
N SER A 343 -18.03 -3.98 -2.01
CA SER A 343 -19.27 -3.29 -1.60
C SER A 343 -19.22 -1.80 -1.98
N GLU A 344 -20.34 -1.28 -2.49
CA GLU A 344 -20.51 0.14 -2.83
C GLU A 344 -20.63 1.04 -1.59
N ASP A 345 -21.04 0.47 -0.45
CA ASP A 345 -21.43 1.24 0.73
C ASP A 345 -20.23 1.66 1.61
N LEU A 346 -19.02 1.19 1.28
CA LEU A 346 -17.83 1.35 2.13
C LEU A 346 -17.18 2.74 2.00
N THR A 347 -17.12 3.27 0.79
CA THR A 347 -16.33 4.46 0.44
C THR A 347 -17.09 5.80 0.40
N PRO A 348 -18.41 5.90 0.12
CA PRO A 348 -19.06 7.19 -0.10
C PRO A 348 -18.99 8.20 1.06
N GLN A 349 -18.76 7.73 2.30
CA GLN A 349 -18.73 8.58 3.49
C GLN A 349 -17.43 8.47 4.30
N ASN A 350 -16.44 7.72 3.78
CA ASN A 350 -15.24 7.40 4.54
C ASN A 350 -13.96 7.58 3.69
N PRO A 351 -13.15 8.60 4.00
CA PRO A 351 -11.91 8.85 3.26
C PRO A 351 -10.74 7.96 3.69
N TRP A 352 -10.95 7.01 4.62
CA TRP A 352 -9.91 6.18 5.21
C TRP A 352 -9.94 4.72 4.80
N ILE A 353 -10.94 4.27 4.03
CA ILE A 353 -10.96 2.91 3.47
C ILE A 353 -10.72 2.95 1.97
N PHE A 354 -9.84 2.06 1.51
CA PHE A 354 -9.40 1.91 0.13
C PHE A 354 -9.70 0.50 -0.35
N GLN A 355 -10.54 0.37 -1.38
CA GLN A 355 -10.90 -0.90 -1.97
C GLN A 355 -9.90 -1.24 -3.07
N MET A 356 -9.13 -2.31 -2.87
CA MET A 356 -8.12 -2.76 -3.83
C MET A 356 -8.73 -3.49 -5.04
N ASN A 357 -10.04 -3.71 -5.01
CA ASN A 357 -10.85 -4.18 -6.13
C ASN A 357 -11.79 -3.08 -6.63
N PRO A 358 -12.08 -3.03 -7.93
CA PRO A 358 -13.20 -2.26 -8.45
C PRO A 358 -14.52 -2.76 -7.88
N THR A 359 -15.43 -1.84 -7.57
CA THR A 359 -16.81 -2.17 -7.22
C THR A 359 -17.61 -2.62 -8.46
N PHE A 360 -18.83 -3.16 -8.28
CA PHE A 360 -19.68 -3.53 -9.41
C PHE A 360 -20.05 -2.31 -10.27
N ARG A 361 -20.28 -1.16 -9.63
CA ARG A 361 -20.52 0.12 -10.32
C ARG A 361 -19.32 0.54 -11.15
N GLU A 362 -18.12 0.52 -10.57
CA GLU A 362 -16.90 0.91 -11.30
C GLU A 362 -16.61 -0.05 -12.45
N ARG A 363 -16.81 -1.36 -12.28
CA ARG A 363 -16.73 -2.32 -13.39
C ARG A 363 -17.68 -1.96 -14.54
N GLY A 364 -18.93 -1.66 -14.23
CA GLY A 364 -19.93 -1.29 -15.23
C GLY A 364 -19.55 0.00 -15.97
N ARG A 365 -19.07 1.01 -15.22
CA ARG A 365 -18.57 2.27 -15.80
C ARG A 365 -17.40 2.04 -16.75
N LEU A 366 -16.38 1.31 -16.30
CA LEU A 366 -15.18 1.00 -17.09
C LEU A 366 -15.51 0.14 -18.32
N MET A 367 -16.40 -0.84 -18.21
CA MET A 367 -16.83 -1.65 -19.35
C MET A 367 -17.62 -0.84 -20.38
N ALA A 368 -18.36 0.19 -19.96
CA ALA A 368 -19.01 1.11 -20.90
C ALA A 368 -17.99 1.99 -21.65
N GLU A 369 -16.93 2.44 -20.97
CA GLU A 369 -15.80 3.14 -21.61
C GLU A 369 -15.13 2.26 -22.66
N ILE A 370 -14.81 1.01 -22.29
CA ILE A 370 -14.29 0.00 -23.21
C ILE A 370 -15.22 -0.20 -24.41
N ALA A 371 -16.52 -0.39 -24.19
CA ALA A 371 -17.48 -0.64 -25.26
C ALA A 371 -17.65 0.54 -26.23
N VAL A 372 -17.68 1.78 -25.72
CA VAL A 372 -18.01 2.97 -26.52
C VAL A 372 -16.77 3.63 -27.12
N GLN A 373 -15.71 3.79 -26.34
CA GLN A 373 -14.51 4.53 -26.73
C GLN A 373 -13.49 3.63 -27.43
N HIS A 374 -13.26 2.42 -26.93
CA HIS A 374 -12.24 1.52 -27.49
C HIS A 374 -12.80 0.55 -28.55
N LEU A 375 -13.98 -0.03 -28.32
CA LEU A 375 -14.64 -0.92 -29.28
C LEU A 375 -15.52 -0.17 -30.29
N GLY A 376 -15.77 1.13 -30.06
CA GLY A 376 -16.46 2.01 -31.00
C GLY A 376 -17.97 1.75 -31.14
N HIS A 377 -18.59 0.99 -30.23
CA HIS A 377 -20.01 0.68 -30.31
C HIS A 377 -20.88 1.93 -30.05
N ARG A 378 -22.05 1.98 -30.70
CA ARG A 378 -22.99 3.10 -30.58
C ARG A 378 -24.37 2.65 -30.14
N LYS A 379 -24.79 1.43 -30.47
CA LYS A 379 -26.06 0.83 -30.03
C LYS A 379 -25.77 -0.41 -29.20
N ILE A 380 -25.90 -0.29 -27.88
CA ILE A 380 -25.51 -1.36 -26.95
C ILE A 380 -26.73 -1.78 -26.15
N SER A 381 -27.14 -3.03 -26.29
CA SER A 381 -28.16 -3.61 -25.43
C SER A 381 -27.56 -4.20 -24.17
N ILE A 382 -28.36 -4.32 -23.13
CA ILE A 382 -27.95 -4.88 -21.84
C ILE A 382 -28.95 -5.95 -21.44
N LEU A 383 -28.46 -7.09 -20.95
CA LEU A 383 -29.27 -8.17 -20.40
C LEU A 383 -28.72 -8.61 -19.05
N VAL A 384 -29.54 -8.54 -18.01
CA VAL A 384 -29.16 -8.86 -16.64
C VAL A 384 -30.27 -9.58 -15.89
N ASP A 385 -29.91 -10.55 -15.05
CA ASP A 385 -30.85 -11.19 -14.14
C ASP A 385 -31.23 -10.23 -13.00
N ALA A 386 -32.54 -10.02 -12.83
CA ALA A 386 -33.11 -8.99 -11.96
C ALA A 386 -32.82 -9.20 -10.47
N ASN A 387 -32.53 -10.44 -10.07
CA ASN A 387 -32.25 -10.86 -8.70
C ASN A 387 -30.75 -10.96 -8.40
N SER A 388 -29.91 -10.51 -9.32
CA SER A 388 -28.45 -10.61 -9.21
C SER A 388 -27.80 -9.26 -8.84
N ILE A 389 -26.62 -9.31 -8.22
CA ILE A 389 -25.82 -8.10 -7.95
C ILE A 389 -25.29 -7.44 -9.24
N GLY A 390 -25.32 -8.18 -10.36
CA GLY A 390 -25.02 -7.66 -11.70
C GLY A 390 -25.94 -6.52 -12.14
N VAL A 391 -27.10 -6.31 -11.49
CA VAL A 391 -27.97 -5.16 -11.77
C VAL A 391 -27.25 -3.83 -11.52
N THR A 392 -26.44 -3.73 -10.46
CA THR A 392 -25.66 -2.53 -10.18
C THR A 392 -24.66 -2.23 -11.30
N GLU A 393 -24.00 -3.28 -11.80
CA GLU A 393 -23.04 -3.19 -12.91
C GLU A 393 -23.74 -2.82 -14.23
N ALA A 394 -24.88 -3.44 -14.53
CA ALA A 394 -25.71 -3.13 -15.70
C ALA A 394 -26.19 -1.67 -15.71
N GLU A 395 -26.64 -1.17 -14.56
CA GLU A 395 -27.13 0.20 -14.40
C GLU A 395 -26.01 1.23 -14.56
N ALA A 396 -24.84 0.96 -13.96
CA ALA A 396 -23.65 1.81 -14.11
C ALA A 396 -23.15 1.84 -15.56
N PHE A 397 -23.11 0.69 -16.22
CA PHE A 397 -22.80 0.60 -17.65
C PHE A 397 -23.79 1.43 -18.47
N ARG A 398 -25.11 1.25 -18.25
CA ARG A 398 -26.16 1.98 -18.97
C ARG A 398 -25.98 3.48 -18.85
N GLN A 399 -25.74 3.96 -17.63
CA GLN A 399 -25.55 5.38 -17.37
C GLN A 399 -24.32 5.90 -18.11
N ARG A 400 -23.17 5.26 -17.93
CA ARG A 400 -21.91 5.71 -18.52
C ARG A 400 -21.91 5.63 -20.05
N ALA A 401 -22.47 4.56 -20.62
CA ALA A 401 -22.58 4.41 -22.07
C ALA A 401 -23.41 5.54 -22.70
N ARG A 402 -24.51 5.95 -22.06
CA ARG A 402 -25.33 7.09 -22.50
C ARG A 402 -24.61 8.42 -22.38
N GLU A 403 -23.86 8.64 -21.29
CA GLU A 403 -23.02 9.83 -21.11
C GLU A 403 -21.94 9.94 -22.21
N LEU A 404 -21.41 8.79 -22.67
CA LEU A 404 -20.46 8.70 -23.79
C LEU A 404 -21.14 8.74 -25.17
N GLY A 405 -22.47 8.91 -25.23
CA GLY A 405 -23.22 9.09 -26.48
C GLY A 405 -23.72 7.80 -27.15
N ALA A 406 -23.65 6.65 -26.48
CA ALA A 406 -24.27 5.42 -26.99
C ALA A 406 -25.78 5.36 -26.69
N GLU A 407 -26.53 4.81 -27.63
CA GLU A 407 -27.92 4.44 -27.49
C GLU A 407 -28.02 3.07 -26.80
N ILE A 408 -29.06 2.89 -25.97
CA ILE A 408 -29.37 1.61 -25.32
C ILE A 408 -30.72 1.13 -25.86
N PRO A 409 -30.75 0.38 -26.98
CA PRO A 409 -32.01 -0.03 -27.61
C PRO A 409 -32.86 -0.92 -26.69
N TYR A 410 -32.19 -1.81 -25.94
CA TYR A 410 -32.84 -2.75 -25.04
C TYR A 410 -32.10 -2.83 -23.70
N PHE A 411 -32.82 -2.64 -22.60
CA PHE A 411 -32.34 -2.91 -21.24
C PHE A 411 -33.23 -3.99 -20.63
N ILE A 412 -32.79 -5.24 -20.77
CA ILE A 412 -33.54 -6.43 -20.38
C ILE A 412 -33.16 -6.78 -18.95
N ARG A 413 -34.07 -6.56 -18.01
CA ARG A 413 -33.90 -6.89 -16.60
C ARG A 413 -35.06 -7.79 -16.19
N GLU A 414 -34.79 -9.08 -16.11
CA GLU A 414 -35.83 -10.10 -15.92
C GLU A 414 -35.42 -11.12 -14.88
N ASP A 415 -36.41 -11.72 -14.22
CA ASP A 415 -36.20 -12.87 -13.35
C ASP A 415 -36.23 -14.14 -14.20
N PHE A 416 -35.07 -14.51 -14.73
CA PHE A 416 -34.98 -15.62 -15.67
C PHE A 416 -35.29 -16.96 -15.01
N GLN A 417 -35.03 -17.10 -13.71
CA GLN A 417 -35.37 -18.32 -12.97
C GLN A 417 -36.88 -18.52 -12.92
N ASN A 418 -37.64 -17.47 -12.60
CA ASN A 418 -39.10 -17.52 -12.58
C ASN A 418 -39.69 -17.75 -13.99
N GLN A 419 -38.99 -17.32 -15.03
CA GLN A 419 -39.35 -17.57 -16.43
C GLN A 419 -38.82 -18.92 -16.97
N ARG A 420 -38.28 -19.79 -16.10
CA ARG A 420 -37.69 -21.09 -16.49
C ARG A 420 -36.60 -20.98 -17.56
N PHE A 421 -35.90 -19.85 -17.57
CA PHE A 421 -34.85 -19.50 -18.52
C PHE A 421 -35.31 -19.52 -19.99
N ASP A 422 -36.57 -19.18 -20.27
CA ASP A 422 -37.01 -18.99 -21.65
C ASP A 422 -36.36 -17.73 -22.26
N MET A 423 -35.34 -17.96 -23.11
CA MET A 423 -34.59 -16.90 -23.77
C MET A 423 -35.22 -16.45 -25.10
N SER A 424 -36.28 -17.12 -25.56
CA SER A 424 -36.87 -16.88 -26.89
C SER A 424 -37.39 -15.44 -27.06
N PRO A 425 -38.07 -14.82 -26.08
CA PRO A 425 -38.55 -13.43 -26.19
C PRO A 425 -37.42 -12.40 -26.32
N TYR A 426 -36.24 -12.73 -25.80
CA TYR A 426 -35.10 -11.81 -25.69
C TYR A 426 -34.07 -12.00 -26.79
N SER A 427 -33.76 -13.25 -27.14
CA SER A 427 -32.75 -13.59 -28.16
C SER A 427 -33.16 -13.11 -29.56
N LYS A 428 -34.47 -13.09 -29.87
CA LYS A 428 -35.00 -12.60 -31.15
C LYS A 428 -34.58 -11.16 -31.47
N LEU A 429 -34.36 -10.32 -30.45
CA LEU A 429 -33.95 -8.92 -30.59
C LEU A 429 -32.56 -8.78 -31.25
N PHE A 430 -31.76 -9.84 -31.19
CA PHE A 430 -30.38 -9.86 -31.67
C PHE A 430 -30.19 -10.68 -32.95
N THR A 431 -31.27 -11.10 -33.62
CA THR A 431 -31.14 -11.77 -34.92
C THR A 431 -30.44 -10.88 -35.96
N SER A 432 -29.69 -11.49 -36.88
CA SER A 432 -29.18 -10.77 -38.07
C SER A 432 -30.12 -10.89 -39.27
N ASP A 433 -31.12 -11.74 -39.19
CA ASP A 433 -32.14 -11.93 -40.21
C ASP A 433 -33.49 -12.19 -39.52
N PRO A 434 -34.41 -11.19 -39.50
CA PRO A 434 -35.74 -11.33 -38.93
C PRO A 434 -36.55 -12.48 -39.53
N MET A 435 -36.25 -12.93 -40.76
CA MET A 435 -36.93 -14.07 -41.39
C MET A 435 -36.64 -15.40 -40.68
N LEU A 436 -35.61 -15.47 -39.82
CA LEU A 436 -35.30 -16.66 -39.02
C LEU A 436 -36.24 -16.85 -37.83
N LEU A 437 -37.07 -15.85 -37.49
CA LEU A 437 -37.85 -15.84 -36.25
C LEU A 437 -39.12 -16.71 -36.30
N ASN A 438 -39.46 -17.32 -37.45
CA ASN A 438 -40.69 -18.11 -37.65
C ASN A 438 -41.96 -17.42 -37.10
N LEU A 439 -42.04 -16.10 -37.26
CA LEU A 439 -43.19 -15.29 -36.87
C LEU A 439 -44.25 -15.30 -37.97
N GLU A 440 -45.51 -15.13 -37.59
CA GLU A 440 -46.59 -14.86 -38.54
C GLU A 440 -46.40 -13.48 -39.19
N GLU A 441 -47.01 -13.25 -40.36
CA GLU A 441 -46.78 -12.03 -41.17
C GLU A 441 -47.08 -10.74 -40.40
N GLU A 442 -48.20 -10.69 -39.68
CA GLU A 442 -48.60 -9.53 -38.85
C GLU A 442 -47.63 -9.29 -37.68
N GLU A 443 -47.19 -10.36 -37.00
CA GLU A 443 -46.24 -10.27 -35.88
C GLU A 443 -44.85 -9.83 -36.34
N LEU A 444 -44.46 -10.23 -37.55
CA LEU A 444 -43.21 -9.83 -38.16
C LEU A 444 -43.23 -8.35 -38.56
N GLU A 445 -44.33 -7.85 -39.10
CA GLU A 445 -44.51 -6.42 -39.38
C GLU A 445 -44.40 -5.59 -38.09
N ASP A 446 -45.12 -5.97 -37.03
CA ASP A 446 -45.06 -5.31 -35.72
C ASP A 446 -43.66 -5.34 -35.10
N PHE A 447 -42.96 -6.47 -35.22
CA PHE A 447 -41.57 -6.59 -34.78
C PHE A 447 -40.66 -5.63 -35.53
N LEU A 448 -40.74 -5.60 -36.87
CA LEU A 448 -39.87 -4.77 -37.70
C LEU A 448 -40.06 -3.26 -37.47
N LEU A 449 -41.25 -2.82 -37.04
CA LEU A 449 -41.53 -1.42 -36.70
C LEU A 449 -40.83 -0.93 -35.42
N THR A 450 -40.58 -1.85 -34.48
CA THR A 450 -39.99 -1.54 -33.16
C THR A 450 -38.57 -2.07 -33.00
N TRP A 451 -38.12 -2.92 -33.93
CA TRP A 451 -36.83 -3.57 -33.88
C TRP A 451 -35.71 -2.59 -34.23
N THR A 452 -34.70 -2.57 -33.36
CA THR A 452 -33.47 -1.82 -33.54
C THR A 452 -32.31 -2.79 -33.35
N GLN A 453 -31.50 -2.95 -34.39
CA GLN A 453 -30.33 -3.81 -34.32
C GLN A 453 -29.26 -3.19 -33.40
N SER A 454 -28.74 -3.99 -32.48
CA SER A 454 -27.65 -3.61 -31.57
C SER A 454 -26.28 -4.04 -32.13
N ASP A 455 -25.27 -3.22 -31.91
CA ASP A 455 -23.87 -3.52 -32.23
C ASP A 455 -23.27 -4.51 -31.23
N ALA A 456 -23.65 -4.33 -29.95
CA ALA A 456 -23.16 -5.11 -28.83
C ALA A 456 -24.27 -5.44 -27.82
N LEU A 457 -24.04 -6.51 -27.06
CA LEU A 457 -24.86 -6.98 -25.95
C LEU A 457 -23.96 -7.13 -24.72
N PHE A 458 -24.16 -6.26 -23.72
CA PHE A 458 -23.52 -6.35 -22.43
C PHE A 458 -24.33 -7.26 -21.49
N MET A 459 -23.65 -8.23 -20.88
CA MET A 459 -24.22 -9.24 -19.98
C MET A 459 -23.35 -9.35 -18.72
N PRO A 460 -23.62 -8.57 -17.66
CA PRO A 460 -22.95 -8.79 -16.38
C PRO A 460 -23.44 -10.10 -15.78
N VAL A 461 -22.54 -11.08 -15.68
CA VAL A 461 -22.83 -12.43 -15.24
C VAL A 461 -22.49 -12.55 -13.77
N THR A 462 -23.48 -12.76 -12.91
CA THR A 462 -23.23 -13.01 -11.49
C THR A 462 -24.08 -14.19 -10.98
N GLY A 463 -23.50 -15.00 -10.10
CA GLY A 463 -24.14 -16.20 -9.58
C GLY A 463 -24.44 -17.28 -10.63
N SER A 464 -25.03 -18.40 -10.20
CA SER A 464 -25.34 -19.53 -11.09
C SER A 464 -26.40 -19.20 -12.14
N ALA A 465 -27.42 -18.40 -11.76
CA ALA A 465 -28.47 -17.97 -12.68
C ALA A 465 -27.91 -17.16 -13.87
N GLY A 466 -27.04 -16.19 -13.59
CA GLY A 466 -26.38 -15.40 -14.62
C GLY A 466 -25.56 -16.26 -15.59
N ARG A 467 -24.86 -17.29 -15.09
CA ARG A 467 -24.10 -18.23 -15.94
C ARG A 467 -25.01 -19.00 -16.89
N THR A 468 -26.10 -19.55 -16.37
CA THR A 468 -27.11 -20.25 -17.20
C THR A 468 -27.70 -19.33 -18.27
N VAL A 469 -28.06 -18.09 -17.89
CA VAL A 469 -28.61 -17.09 -18.83
C VAL A 469 -27.60 -16.76 -19.93
N PHE A 470 -26.32 -16.60 -19.58
CA PHE A 470 -25.25 -16.34 -20.54
C PHE A 470 -25.08 -17.50 -21.54
N GLU A 471 -24.96 -18.74 -21.06
CA GLU A 471 -24.77 -19.92 -21.91
C GLU A 471 -25.96 -20.16 -22.87
N LEU A 472 -27.19 -19.99 -22.36
CA LEU A 472 -28.39 -20.11 -23.17
C LEU A 472 -28.49 -19.00 -24.21
N MET A 473 -28.20 -17.74 -23.84
CA MET A 473 -28.19 -16.64 -24.78
C MET A 473 -27.16 -16.88 -25.90
N MET A 474 -25.92 -17.26 -25.57
CA MET A 474 -24.89 -17.58 -26.56
C MET A 474 -25.35 -18.68 -27.54
N THR A 475 -26.05 -19.69 -27.05
CA THR A 475 -26.61 -20.77 -27.87
C THR A 475 -27.70 -20.26 -28.81
N GLN A 476 -28.61 -19.42 -28.32
CA GLN A 476 -29.68 -18.83 -29.14
C GLN A 476 -29.13 -17.86 -30.19
N LEU A 477 -28.15 -17.03 -29.83
CA LEU A 477 -27.48 -16.14 -30.77
C LEU A 477 -26.82 -16.91 -31.93
N MET A 478 -26.27 -18.10 -31.66
CA MET A 478 -25.72 -18.97 -32.70
C MET A 478 -26.81 -19.48 -33.65
N ALA A 479 -27.93 -19.94 -33.09
CA ALA A 479 -29.07 -20.42 -33.87
C ALA A 479 -29.66 -19.32 -34.77
N LEU A 480 -29.76 -18.08 -34.24
CA LEU A 480 -30.25 -16.90 -34.94
C LEU A 480 -29.22 -16.21 -35.83
N ARG A 481 -28.04 -16.82 -36.00
CA ARG A 481 -26.92 -16.30 -36.81
C ARG A 481 -26.53 -14.86 -36.45
N SER A 482 -26.70 -14.46 -35.20
CA SER A 482 -26.46 -13.11 -34.72
C SER A 482 -25.03 -12.64 -35.02
N ASN A 483 -24.88 -11.35 -35.30
CA ASN A 483 -23.61 -10.64 -35.47
C ASN A 483 -23.27 -9.74 -34.28
N VAL A 484 -24.09 -9.73 -33.23
CA VAL A 484 -23.89 -8.88 -32.06
C VAL A 484 -22.57 -9.25 -31.38
N GLN A 485 -21.79 -8.25 -30.97
CA GLN A 485 -20.65 -8.50 -30.10
C GLN A 485 -21.14 -8.76 -28.67
N VAL A 486 -20.66 -9.82 -28.02
CA VAL A 486 -21.03 -10.10 -26.64
C VAL A 486 -19.93 -9.57 -25.71
N ILE A 487 -20.35 -8.81 -24.70
CA ILE A 487 -19.49 -8.23 -23.67
C ILE A 487 -19.97 -8.76 -22.32
N GLY A 488 -19.09 -9.32 -21.51
CA GLY A 488 -19.41 -9.92 -20.21
C GLY A 488 -18.62 -9.37 -19.04
N SER A 489 -18.90 -9.89 -17.84
CA SER A 489 -18.13 -9.66 -16.61
C SER A 489 -17.13 -10.80 -16.34
N GLN A 490 -16.36 -10.67 -15.25
CA GLN A 490 -15.31 -11.59 -14.84
C GLN A 490 -15.69 -13.08 -14.82
N GLU A 491 -16.91 -13.37 -14.41
CA GLU A 491 -17.42 -14.72 -14.24
C GLU A 491 -17.43 -15.54 -15.55
N VAL A 492 -17.39 -14.85 -16.70
CA VAL A 492 -17.26 -15.43 -18.05
C VAL A 492 -15.92 -16.14 -18.22
N GLY A 493 -14.83 -15.62 -17.65
CA GLY A 493 -13.49 -16.22 -17.76
C GLY A 493 -13.40 -17.62 -17.13
N GLY A 494 -14.24 -17.90 -16.13
CA GLY A 494 -14.31 -19.20 -15.48
C GLY A 494 -15.30 -20.20 -16.11
N MET A 495 -15.90 -19.87 -17.26
CA MET A 495 -16.86 -20.74 -17.95
C MET A 495 -16.21 -21.63 -19.00
N ASN A 496 -16.76 -22.82 -19.22
CA ASN A 496 -16.36 -23.68 -20.33
C ASN A 496 -17.12 -23.30 -21.61
N LEU A 497 -16.66 -22.24 -22.27
CA LEU A 497 -17.35 -21.68 -23.43
C LEU A 497 -17.04 -22.42 -24.72
N ASN A 498 -18.04 -22.53 -25.59
CA ASN A 498 -17.83 -23.00 -26.96
C ASN A 498 -16.96 -21.97 -27.72
N GLN A 499 -15.75 -22.38 -28.10
CA GLN A 499 -14.79 -21.52 -28.80
C GLN A 499 -15.33 -20.95 -30.12
N GLN A 500 -16.20 -21.68 -30.83
CA GLN A 500 -16.83 -21.16 -32.05
C GLN A 500 -17.76 -20.00 -31.74
N ALA A 501 -18.55 -20.11 -30.66
CA ALA A 501 -19.44 -19.05 -30.20
C ALA A 501 -18.64 -17.83 -29.69
N ALA A 502 -17.64 -18.06 -28.84
CA ALA A 502 -16.77 -17.00 -28.33
C ALA A 502 -16.10 -16.21 -29.48
N ARG A 503 -15.59 -16.92 -30.50
CA ARG A 503 -15.04 -16.30 -31.72
C ARG A 503 -16.09 -15.58 -32.55
N ARG A 504 -17.26 -16.19 -32.76
CA ARG A 504 -18.35 -15.64 -33.59
C ARG A 504 -18.82 -14.30 -33.06
N PHE A 505 -18.93 -14.17 -31.74
CA PHE A 505 -19.43 -12.99 -31.06
C PHE A 505 -18.32 -12.07 -30.55
N ARG A 506 -17.05 -12.31 -30.92
CA ARG A 506 -15.89 -11.52 -30.52
C ARG A 506 -15.92 -11.20 -29.02
N LEU A 507 -16.10 -12.25 -28.22
CA LEU A 507 -16.40 -12.13 -26.79
C LEU A 507 -15.33 -11.32 -26.08
N VAL A 508 -15.76 -10.29 -25.36
CA VAL A 508 -14.91 -9.49 -24.46
C VAL A 508 -15.45 -9.63 -23.04
N TYR A 509 -14.60 -9.75 -22.04
CA TYR A 509 -15.02 -9.67 -20.64
C TYR A 509 -13.99 -8.96 -19.77
N SER A 510 -14.45 -8.43 -18.64
CA SER A 510 -13.58 -7.78 -17.65
C SER A 510 -12.91 -8.77 -16.71
N GLU A 511 -11.64 -8.60 -16.35
CA GLU A 511 -10.96 -9.37 -15.33
C GLU A 511 -10.29 -8.43 -14.31
N VAL A 512 -10.26 -8.83 -13.04
CA VAL A 512 -9.61 -8.07 -11.95
C VAL A 512 -8.36 -8.76 -11.42
N PHE A 513 -8.15 -10.03 -11.80
CA PHE A 513 -6.93 -10.78 -11.55
C PHE A 513 -6.53 -11.55 -12.81
N ASP A 514 -5.39 -11.18 -13.37
CA ASP A 514 -4.85 -11.85 -14.54
C ASP A 514 -3.35 -12.02 -14.34
N LYS A 515 -2.94 -13.28 -14.07
CA LYS A 515 -1.54 -13.60 -13.83
C LYS A 515 -0.77 -13.34 -15.12
N ASP A 516 0.14 -12.38 -15.09
CA ASP A 516 1.03 -12.05 -16.17
C ASP A 516 2.28 -12.95 -16.13
N PRO A 517 2.35 -14.02 -16.94
CA PRO A 517 3.50 -14.92 -16.94
C PRO A 517 4.77 -14.23 -17.44
N GLU A 518 4.62 -13.12 -18.19
CA GLU A 518 5.74 -12.33 -18.73
C GLU A 518 6.18 -11.22 -17.77
N HIS A 519 5.52 -11.09 -16.61
CA HIS A 519 5.93 -10.12 -15.61
C HIS A 519 7.37 -10.43 -15.13
N PRO A 520 8.30 -9.45 -15.06
CA PRO A 520 9.71 -9.72 -14.78
C PRO A 520 9.96 -10.33 -13.41
N LEU A 521 8.98 -10.19 -12.51
CA LEU A 521 9.01 -10.73 -11.16
C LEU A 521 8.34 -12.09 -11.01
N ALA A 522 7.58 -12.58 -12.01
CA ALA A 522 6.72 -13.76 -11.86
C ALA A 522 7.48 -15.03 -11.47
N ASP A 523 8.60 -15.31 -12.14
CA ASP A 523 9.42 -16.49 -11.87
C ASP A 523 10.14 -16.39 -10.52
N VAL A 524 10.69 -15.21 -10.22
CA VAL A 524 11.42 -14.99 -8.96
C VAL A 524 10.47 -15.07 -7.77
N PHE A 525 9.31 -14.42 -7.83
CA PHE A 525 8.26 -14.56 -6.82
C PHE A 525 7.85 -16.02 -6.64
N SER A 526 7.62 -16.75 -7.74
CA SER A 526 7.22 -18.16 -7.66
C SER A 526 8.27 -19.04 -6.99
N MET A 527 9.55 -18.76 -7.24
CA MET A 527 10.68 -19.47 -6.63
C MET A 527 10.83 -19.10 -5.16
N ASP A 528 10.86 -17.82 -4.82
CA ASP A 528 11.07 -17.32 -3.45
C ASP A 528 9.91 -17.73 -2.54
N PHE A 529 8.67 -17.66 -3.04
CA PHE A 529 7.50 -18.16 -2.33
C PHE A 529 7.58 -19.66 -2.06
N ARG A 530 7.99 -20.46 -3.05
CA ARG A 530 8.16 -21.91 -2.86
C ARG A 530 9.27 -22.22 -1.86
N ASN A 531 10.37 -21.48 -1.88
CA ASN A 531 11.47 -21.65 -0.93
C ASN A 531 11.05 -21.28 0.49
N ALA A 532 10.24 -20.23 0.66
CA ALA A 532 9.78 -19.77 1.98
C ALA A 532 8.65 -20.65 2.57
N PHE A 533 7.69 -21.10 1.75
CA PHE A 533 6.44 -21.72 2.22
C PHE A 533 6.21 -23.15 1.74
N GLY A 534 7.13 -23.73 0.97
CA GLY A 534 7.11 -25.14 0.54
C GLY A 534 6.03 -25.50 -0.49
N SER A 535 5.30 -24.53 -1.04
CA SER A 535 4.24 -24.72 -2.03
C SER A 535 4.31 -23.64 -3.12
N SER A 536 3.74 -23.90 -4.30
CA SER A 536 3.68 -22.86 -5.34
C SER A 536 2.60 -21.83 -4.99
N PRO A 537 2.79 -20.54 -5.29
CA PRO A 537 1.80 -19.51 -4.97
C PRO A 537 0.52 -19.73 -5.78
N ASP A 538 -0.62 -19.62 -5.09
CA ASP A 538 -1.94 -19.57 -5.71
C ASP A 538 -2.35 -18.11 -6.01
N MET A 539 -3.59 -17.93 -6.45
CA MET A 539 -4.17 -16.61 -6.72
C MET A 539 -4.09 -15.68 -5.49
N PHE A 540 -4.42 -16.18 -4.30
CA PHE A 540 -4.49 -15.36 -3.09
C PHE A 540 -3.11 -15.00 -2.56
N ALA A 541 -2.14 -15.91 -2.67
CA ALA A 541 -0.72 -15.61 -2.44
C ALA A 541 -0.21 -14.53 -3.39
N THR A 542 -0.59 -14.59 -4.67
CA THR A 542 -0.24 -13.56 -5.66
C THR A 542 -0.86 -12.21 -5.31
N ILE A 543 -2.15 -12.18 -4.94
CA ILE A 543 -2.83 -10.96 -4.47
C ILE A 543 -2.14 -10.38 -3.24
N GLY A 544 -1.77 -11.23 -2.27
CA GLY A 544 -1.06 -10.81 -1.08
C GLY A 544 0.30 -10.19 -1.40
N TYR A 545 1.07 -10.81 -2.31
CA TYR A 545 2.38 -10.31 -2.73
C TYR A 545 2.29 -8.98 -3.48
N ASP A 546 1.37 -8.89 -4.45
CA ASP A 546 1.14 -7.64 -5.18
C ASP A 546 0.66 -6.52 -4.24
N SER A 547 -0.24 -6.83 -3.30
CA SER A 547 -0.71 -5.86 -2.31
C SER A 547 0.42 -5.41 -1.39
N GLY A 548 1.27 -6.32 -0.94
CA GLY A 548 2.42 -6.00 -0.10
C GLY A 548 3.44 -5.14 -0.83
N THR A 549 3.77 -5.49 -2.06
CA THR A 549 4.70 -4.71 -2.91
C THR A 549 4.15 -3.29 -3.11
N PHE A 550 2.88 -3.16 -3.49
CA PHE A 550 2.21 -1.86 -3.61
C PHE A 550 2.24 -1.06 -2.29
N ILE A 551 1.92 -1.67 -1.15
CA ILE A 551 1.98 -1.00 0.16
C ILE A 551 3.40 -0.57 0.51
N THR A 552 4.42 -1.38 0.21
CA THR A 552 5.82 -1.00 0.47
C THR A 552 6.25 0.20 -0.37
N GLN A 553 5.81 0.29 -1.63
CA GLN A 553 6.02 1.47 -2.48
C GLN A 553 5.30 2.70 -1.93
N LEU A 554 4.05 2.55 -1.47
CA LEU A 554 3.31 3.63 -0.83
C LEU A 554 4.03 4.17 0.42
N LEU A 555 4.56 3.28 1.26
CA LEU A 555 5.28 3.68 2.47
C LEU A 555 6.60 4.40 2.13
N ALA A 556 7.36 3.87 1.17
CA ALA A 556 8.58 4.50 0.67
C ALA A 556 8.31 5.90 0.08
N ASN A 557 7.23 6.06 -0.69
CA ASN A 557 6.85 7.33 -1.32
C ASN A 557 6.20 8.33 -0.36
N SER A 558 5.48 7.86 0.66
CA SER A 558 4.75 8.72 1.60
C SER A 558 5.69 9.43 2.58
N GLY A 559 6.83 8.84 2.91
CA GLY A 559 7.70 9.30 3.99
C GLY A 559 7.02 9.18 5.36
N ASN A 560 6.15 10.13 5.72
CA ASN A 560 5.38 10.11 6.97
C ASN A 560 4.03 9.38 6.79
N PRO A 561 3.67 8.44 7.69
CA PRO A 561 2.38 7.73 7.65
C PRO A 561 1.12 8.59 7.59
N GLU A 562 1.13 9.80 8.17
CA GLU A 562 -0.04 10.70 8.10
C GLU A 562 -0.38 11.17 6.68
N GLN A 563 0.58 11.05 5.75
CA GLN A 563 0.35 11.36 4.34
C GLN A 563 -0.23 10.18 3.55
N LEU A 564 -0.23 8.95 4.08
CA LEU A 564 -0.60 7.74 3.33
C LEU A 564 -1.98 7.84 2.69
N LYS A 565 -2.96 8.43 3.36
CA LYS A 565 -4.30 8.65 2.78
C LYS A 565 -4.24 9.43 1.47
N THR A 566 -3.40 10.46 1.38
CA THR A 566 -3.23 11.25 0.17
C THR A 566 -2.35 10.51 -0.82
N THR A 567 -1.27 9.87 -0.36
CA THR A 567 -0.35 9.08 -1.18
C THR A 567 -1.07 7.96 -1.93
N VAL A 568 -1.96 7.20 -1.28
CA VAL A 568 -2.74 6.12 -1.93
C VAL A 568 -3.58 6.66 -3.09
N ARG A 569 -4.21 7.83 -2.91
CA ARG A 569 -5.08 8.45 -3.92
C ARG A 569 -4.30 8.97 -5.12
N GLN A 570 -3.09 9.46 -4.88
CA GLN A 570 -2.24 10.15 -5.86
C GLN A 570 -1.15 9.25 -6.45
N HIS A 571 -1.01 8.02 -5.96
CA HIS A 571 -0.01 7.09 -6.47
C HIS A 571 -0.23 6.82 -7.95
N GLU A 572 0.86 6.86 -8.73
CA GLU A 572 0.85 6.47 -10.14
C GLU A 572 0.47 4.98 -10.25
N GLY A 573 -0.29 4.56 -11.26
CA GLY A 573 -0.80 3.20 -11.34
C GLY A 573 0.27 2.11 -11.10
N TYR A 574 -0.06 1.08 -10.32
CA TYR A 574 0.80 -0.06 -10.03
C TYR A 574 0.39 -1.29 -10.85
N ARG A 575 1.37 -1.94 -11.48
CA ARG A 575 1.20 -3.23 -12.17
C ARG A 575 1.98 -4.32 -11.43
N GLY A 576 1.25 -5.22 -10.79
CA GLY A 576 1.78 -6.42 -10.17
C GLY A 576 1.70 -7.64 -11.08
N ILE A 577 2.05 -8.79 -10.50
CA ILE A 577 2.07 -10.09 -11.18
C ILE A 577 0.66 -10.53 -11.58
N GLY A 578 -0.34 -10.30 -10.72
CA GLY A 578 -1.74 -10.67 -10.97
C GLY A 578 -2.72 -9.52 -10.77
N LYS A 579 -2.36 -8.48 -10.01
CA LYS A 579 -3.22 -7.33 -9.72
C LYS A 579 -2.64 -6.05 -10.28
N ARG A 580 -3.54 -5.14 -10.65
CA ARG A 580 -3.23 -3.75 -10.98
C ARG A 580 -3.96 -2.85 -9.98
N PHE A 581 -3.33 -1.75 -9.56
CA PHE A 581 -3.95 -0.76 -8.69
C PHE A 581 -3.83 0.61 -9.31
N ASP A 582 -4.95 1.26 -9.55
CA ASP A 582 -4.99 2.66 -9.98
C ASP A 582 -6.17 3.36 -9.31
N PHE A 583 -5.89 4.25 -8.36
CA PHE A 583 -6.94 4.89 -7.58
C PHE A 583 -7.47 6.16 -8.25
N LEU A 584 -6.76 6.79 -9.19
CA LEU A 584 -7.19 8.02 -9.89
C LEU A 584 -7.81 9.09 -8.97
N ASN A 585 -7.15 9.42 -7.86
CA ASN A 585 -7.65 10.32 -6.81
C ASN A 585 -8.93 9.86 -6.07
N SER A 586 -9.34 8.60 -6.20
CA SER A 586 -10.47 7.96 -5.53
C SER A 586 -10.01 7.03 -4.40
N GLN A 587 -10.96 6.36 -3.74
CA GLN A 587 -10.72 5.29 -2.78
C GLN A 587 -10.96 3.88 -3.36
N ILE A 588 -11.45 3.81 -4.59
CA ILE A 588 -11.76 2.54 -5.27
C ILE A 588 -10.72 2.34 -6.37
N ASN A 589 -10.19 1.13 -6.47
CA ASN A 589 -9.33 0.74 -7.58
C ASN A 589 -10.11 0.80 -8.91
N ASN A 590 -9.57 1.51 -9.89
CA ASN A 590 -10.10 1.68 -11.24
C ASN A 590 -9.41 0.78 -12.27
N ALA A 591 -8.46 -0.06 -11.84
CA ALA A 591 -7.78 -0.95 -12.76
C ALA A 591 -8.66 -2.17 -13.11
N LEU A 592 -8.95 -2.33 -14.40
CA LEU A 592 -9.70 -3.45 -14.97
C LEU A 592 -8.94 -3.98 -16.18
N ILE A 593 -8.89 -5.30 -16.35
CA ILE A 593 -8.17 -5.97 -17.44
C ILE A 593 -9.19 -6.55 -18.42
N PRO A 594 -9.47 -5.90 -19.57
CA PRO A 594 -10.33 -6.50 -20.58
C PRO A 594 -9.60 -7.62 -21.31
N LEU A 595 -10.28 -8.76 -21.44
CA LEU A 595 -9.82 -9.91 -22.20
C LEU A 595 -10.74 -10.09 -23.42
N GLN A 596 -10.15 -10.25 -24.60
CA GLN A 596 -10.86 -10.48 -25.84
C GLN A 596 -10.56 -11.87 -26.40
N PHE A 597 -11.56 -12.54 -26.96
CA PHE A 597 -11.35 -13.81 -27.62
C PHE A 597 -10.74 -13.64 -29.02
N GLU A 598 -9.53 -14.14 -29.19
CA GLU A 598 -8.77 -14.17 -30.44
C GLU A 598 -8.56 -15.60 -30.97
N ARG A 599 -7.72 -15.79 -32.01
CA ARG A 599 -7.49 -17.11 -32.63
C ARG A 599 -6.84 -18.12 -31.68
N SER A 600 -6.00 -17.65 -30.75
CA SER A 600 -5.25 -18.45 -29.78
C SER A 600 -5.99 -18.68 -28.46
N GLY A 601 -7.15 -18.05 -28.26
CA GLY A 601 -7.88 -18.03 -26.98
C GLY A 601 -8.12 -16.60 -26.52
N PHE A 602 -8.38 -16.42 -25.23
CA PHE A 602 -8.49 -15.07 -24.66
C PHE A 602 -7.11 -14.42 -24.52
N THR A 603 -7.00 -13.20 -25.03
CA THR A 603 -5.81 -12.36 -24.96
C THR A 603 -6.18 -11.06 -24.26
N ARG A 604 -5.21 -10.43 -23.58
CA ARG A 604 -5.40 -9.10 -23.02
C ARG A 604 -5.69 -8.15 -24.16
N MET A 605 -6.80 -7.44 -24.08
CA MET A 605 -7.05 -6.38 -25.02
C MET A 605 -6.03 -5.28 -24.72
N GLN A 606 -5.18 -4.98 -25.70
CA GLN A 606 -4.39 -3.77 -25.66
C GLN A 606 -5.39 -2.64 -25.87
N LEU A 607 -5.94 -2.14 -24.76
CA LEU A 607 -6.50 -0.81 -24.74
C LEU A 607 -5.31 0.03 -25.18
N ALA A 608 -5.30 0.49 -26.44
CA ALA A 608 -4.35 1.50 -26.89
C ALA A 608 -4.25 2.46 -25.71
N PRO A 609 -3.05 2.66 -25.12
CA PRO A 609 -2.97 3.44 -23.91
C PRO A 609 -3.80 4.68 -24.21
N GLU A 610 -4.88 4.90 -23.46
CA GLU A 610 -5.25 6.28 -23.18
C GLU A 610 -3.90 6.84 -22.79
N PRO A 611 -3.30 7.68 -23.63
CA PRO A 611 -1.96 8.10 -23.38
C PRO A 611 -2.07 8.69 -21.98
N LEU A 612 -1.37 8.09 -21.00
CA LEU A 612 -1.25 8.76 -19.70
C LEU A 612 -0.84 10.22 -19.96
N PHE A 613 -0.15 10.45 -21.10
CA PHE A 613 -0.10 11.71 -21.84
C PHE A 613 0.10 11.59 -23.36
N ASP A 614 -0.28 12.65 -24.10
CA ASP A 614 -0.15 12.94 -25.54
C ASP A 614 0.89 12.08 -26.33
N PRO A 615 0.56 11.52 -27.52
CA PRO A 615 1.50 10.77 -28.38
C PRO A 615 2.85 11.47 -28.68
N THR A 616 2.88 12.79 -28.60
CA THR A 616 4.09 13.60 -28.71
C THR A 616 5.06 13.30 -27.56
N GLU A 617 4.54 13.07 -26.35
CA GLU A 617 5.30 12.76 -25.14
C GLU A 617 5.91 11.36 -25.16
N LEU A 618 5.28 10.36 -25.82
CA LEU A 618 5.86 9.02 -25.99
C LEU A 618 7.11 9.06 -26.88
N THR A 619 7.09 9.88 -27.93
CA THR A 619 8.25 10.06 -28.82
C THR A 619 9.37 10.79 -28.09
N GLU A 620 9.04 11.79 -27.27
CA GLU A 620 9.99 12.49 -26.40
C GLU A 620 10.56 11.56 -25.32
N ALA A 621 9.73 10.72 -24.69
CA ALA A 621 10.12 9.74 -23.69
C ALA A 621 11.09 8.69 -24.26
N ALA A 622 10.83 8.16 -25.46
CA ALA A 622 11.73 7.24 -26.14
C ALA A 622 13.11 7.88 -26.41
N GLN A 623 13.12 9.14 -26.85
CA GLN A 623 14.36 9.90 -27.08
C GLN A 623 15.12 10.17 -25.78
N GLN A 624 14.40 10.50 -24.70
CA GLN A 624 14.96 10.70 -23.37
C GLN A 624 15.53 9.39 -22.80
N ILE A 625 14.82 8.26 -22.91
CA ILE A 625 15.30 6.94 -22.50
C ILE A 625 16.61 6.60 -23.23
N SER A 626 16.66 6.77 -24.56
CA SER A 626 17.89 6.50 -25.31
C SER A 626 19.06 7.38 -24.87
N THR A 627 18.79 8.63 -24.48
CA THR A 627 19.81 9.57 -24.00
C THR A 627 20.31 9.15 -22.61
N LEU A 628 19.39 8.88 -21.68
CA LEU A 628 19.70 8.43 -20.32
C LEU A 628 20.44 7.10 -20.31
N LEU A 629 20.06 6.14 -21.15
CA LEU A 629 20.77 4.87 -21.27
C LEU A 629 22.18 5.07 -21.84
N ALA A 630 22.37 5.95 -22.83
CA ALA A 630 23.70 6.26 -23.34
C ALA A 630 24.59 6.85 -22.24
N GLU A 631 24.06 7.75 -21.40
CA GLU A 631 24.80 8.36 -20.30
C GLU A 631 25.08 7.37 -19.15
N LEU A 632 24.12 6.53 -18.78
CA LEU A 632 24.25 5.57 -17.68
C LEU A 632 25.17 4.41 -18.04
N THR A 633 25.19 3.98 -19.30
CA THR A 633 26.05 2.88 -19.76
C THR A 633 27.53 3.27 -19.87
N GLU A 634 27.88 4.54 -19.69
CA GLU A 634 29.27 4.97 -19.50
C GLU A 634 29.85 4.53 -18.15
N THR A 635 29.00 4.39 -17.12
CA THR A 635 29.41 4.09 -15.74
C THR A 635 28.88 2.76 -15.21
N ASP A 636 27.73 2.29 -15.69
CA ASP A 636 27.07 1.07 -15.23
C ASP A 636 26.87 0.06 -16.37
N SER A 637 26.96 -1.23 -16.06
CA SER A 637 26.58 -2.26 -17.04
C SER A 637 25.05 -2.30 -17.20
N PRO A 638 24.53 -2.68 -18.38
CA PRO A 638 23.09 -2.89 -18.57
C PRO A 638 22.47 -3.85 -17.55
N ASP A 639 23.20 -4.90 -17.13
CA ASP A 639 22.72 -5.83 -16.10
C ASP A 639 22.66 -5.18 -14.70
N SER A 640 23.57 -4.24 -14.39
CA SER A 640 23.53 -3.46 -13.14
C SER A 640 22.36 -2.48 -13.13
N ILE A 641 22.12 -1.80 -14.26
CA ILE A 641 20.95 -0.93 -14.44
C ILE A 641 19.66 -1.75 -14.33
N LEU A 642 19.61 -2.94 -14.92
CA LEU A 642 18.46 -3.83 -14.86
C LEU A 642 18.23 -4.37 -13.43
N GLN A 643 19.29 -4.71 -12.69
CA GLN A 643 19.17 -5.06 -11.27
C GLN A 643 18.62 -3.90 -10.45
N ALA A 644 19.13 -2.68 -10.67
CA ALA A 644 18.62 -1.48 -10.00
C ALA A 644 17.16 -1.19 -10.37
N TYR A 645 16.78 -1.39 -11.63
CA TYR A 645 15.39 -1.26 -12.10
C TYR A 645 14.48 -2.27 -11.40
N TYR A 646 14.88 -3.54 -11.32
CA TYR A 646 14.09 -4.55 -10.60
C TYR A 646 14.01 -4.28 -9.11
N SER A 647 15.06 -3.76 -8.47
CA SER A 647 14.99 -3.28 -7.09
C SER A 647 14.00 -2.13 -6.94
N HIS A 648 14.02 -1.15 -7.85
CA HIS A 648 13.08 -0.03 -7.86
C HIS A 648 11.62 -0.52 -7.99
N VAL A 649 11.32 -1.34 -9.00
CA VAL A 649 9.97 -1.88 -9.23
C VAL A 649 9.51 -2.76 -8.07
N ARG A 650 10.40 -3.59 -7.49
CA ARG A 650 10.03 -4.45 -6.36
C ARG A 650 9.78 -3.71 -5.06
N GLN A 651 10.55 -2.65 -4.79
CA GLN A 651 10.71 -2.14 -3.42
C GLN A 651 10.37 -0.65 -3.28
N GLY A 652 10.08 0.05 -4.38
CA GLY A 652 9.89 1.50 -4.38
C GLY A 652 11.16 2.27 -4.04
N VAL A 653 12.33 1.61 -4.07
CA VAL A 653 13.62 2.24 -3.79
C VAL A 653 13.93 3.22 -4.92
N GLN A 654 13.94 4.51 -4.62
CA GLN A 654 14.39 5.51 -5.57
C GLN A 654 15.90 5.35 -5.79
N PRO A 655 16.37 5.33 -7.04
CA PRO A 655 17.81 5.30 -7.31
C PRO A 655 18.48 6.56 -6.77
N GLU A 656 19.67 6.42 -6.17
CA GLU A 656 20.47 7.59 -5.75
C GLU A 656 20.92 8.45 -6.94
N ASP A 657 21.05 7.85 -8.13
CA ASP A 657 21.34 8.56 -9.37
C ASP A 657 20.04 9.09 -9.99
N GLU A 658 19.89 10.42 -10.02
CA GLU A 658 18.71 11.10 -10.62
C GLU A 658 18.44 10.66 -12.06
N ARG A 659 19.46 10.27 -12.83
CA ARG A 659 19.30 9.76 -14.19
C ARG A 659 18.66 8.38 -14.21
N LYS A 660 19.00 7.51 -13.25
CA LYS A 660 18.33 6.20 -13.09
C LYS A 660 16.89 6.39 -12.63
N ALA A 661 16.64 7.33 -11.72
CA ALA A 661 15.29 7.63 -11.25
C ALA A 661 14.40 8.08 -12.42
N GLU A 662 14.89 9.01 -13.24
CA GLU A 662 14.17 9.48 -14.42
C GLU A 662 14.02 8.39 -15.49
N LEU A 663 15.05 7.57 -15.73
CA LEU A 663 14.96 6.42 -16.62
C LEU A 663 13.86 5.45 -16.16
N PHE A 664 13.82 5.11 -14.88
CA PHE A 664 12.85 4.14 -14.35
C PHE A 664 11.42 4.69 -14.38
N ARG A 665 11.25 5.98 -14.10
CA ARG A 665 10.00 6.72 -14.31
C ARG A 665 9.54 6.66 -15.77
N LEU A 666 10.45 6.81 -16.73
CA LEU A 666 10.08 6.71 -18.15
C LEU A 666 9.77 5.26 -18.56
N LEU A 667 10.50 4.27 -18.04
CA LEU A 667 10.32 2.85 -18.34
C LEU A 667 9.00 2.26 -17.83
N GLN A 668 8.36 2.87 -16.82
CA GLN A 668 7.05 2.42 -16.31
C GLN A 668 5.93 2.49 -17.35
N HIS A 669 6.13 3.23 -18.45
CA HIS A 669 5.16 3.39 -19.53
C HIS A 669 5.24 2.29 -20.60
N PHE A 670 6.20 1.36 -20.50
CA PHE A 670 6.44 0.30 -21.49
C PHE A 670 6.03 -1.07 -20.97
N GLU A 671 5.87 -2.05 -21.86
CA GLU A 671 5.56 -3.41 -21.43
C GLU A 671 6.76 -4.01 -20.69
N PRO A 672 6.55 -4.65 -19.52
CA PRO A 672 7.65 -5.15 -18.71
C PRO A 672 8.58 -6.14 -19.43
N ALA A 673 8.05 -6.88 -20.41
CA ALA A 673 8.83 -7.80 -21.25
C ALA A 673 9.85 -7.08 -22.14
N GLU A 674 9.60 -5.83 -22.51
CA GLU A 674 10.43 -5.01 -23.41
C GLU A 674 11.60 -4.36 -22.64
N ILE A 675 11.41 -4.09 -21.36
CA ILE A 675 12.34 -3.31 -20.53
C ILE A 675 13.76 -3.90 -20.46
N PRO A 676 13.96 -5.22 -20.28
CA PRO A 676 15.31 -5.81 -20.30
C PRO A 676 16.03 -5.58 -21.63
N PHE A 677 15.29 -5.55 -22.73
CA PHE A 677 15.86 -5.32 -24.05
C PHE A 677 16.15 -3.83 -24.27
N MET A 678 15.24 -2.95 -23.86
CA MET A 678 15.48 -1.50 -23.92
C MET A 678 16.73 -1.11 -23.12
N ILE A 679 16.88 -1.60 -21.88
CA ILE A 679 18.06 -1.34 -21.05
C ILE A 679 19.34 -1.90 -21.68
N ARG A 680 19.24 -3.00 -22.44
CA ARG A 680 20.36 -3.61 -23.19
C ARG A 680 20.64 -2.95 -24.54
N GLY A 681 19.92 -1.88 -24.90
CA GLY A 681 20.18 -1.07 -26.09
C GLY A 681 19.57 -1.61 -27.39
N TYR A 682 18.56 -2.49 -27.31
CA TYR A 682 17.76 -2.85 -28.48
C TYR A 682 16.85 -1.67 -28.85
N ARG A 683 16.71 -1.34 -30.15
CA ARG A 683 15.90 -0.19 -30.55
C ARG A 683 14.41 -0.54 -30.43
N ILE A 684 13.60 0.45 -30.06
CA ILE A 684 12.14 0.31 -30.02
C ILE A 684 11.59 -0.09 -31.42
N GLU A 685 12.28 0.34 -32.49
CA GLU A 685 12.00 -0.02 -33.89
C GLU A 685 12.24 -1.52 -34.22
N ASP A 686 12.92 -2.27 -33.35
CA ASP A 686 13.26 -3.69 -33.56
C ASP A 686 12.19 -4.65 -32.99
N PHE A 687 11.13 -4.14 -32.35
CA PHE A 687 10.00 -4.92 -31.83
C PHE A 687 8.83 -4.88 -32.84
N GLU A 688 8.75 -5.89 -33.71
CA GLU A 688 7.59 -6.18 -34.58
C GLU A 688 6.63 -7.19 -33.97
#